data_AF-A0A2N1AR79-F1
#
_entry.id   AF-A0A2N1AR79-F1
#
_cell.length_a   1.000
_cell.length_b   1.000
_cell.length_c   1.000
_cell.angle_alpha   90.00
_cell.angle_beta   90.00
_cell.angle_gamma   90.00
#
_symmetry.space_group_name_H-M   'P 1'
#
loop_
_entity.id
_entity.type
_entity.pdbx_description
1 polymer ?
#
loop_
_entity_poly.entity_id
_entity_poly.type
_entity_poly.pdbx_seq_one_letter_code
_entity_poly.pdbx_strand_id
1 'polypeptide(L)'
;MSRRFTLIVAGDPAQRTGGYIYDARIVSALRDQGWEIDVVGLAGVFPDADAEAAAALAQALETLPDHAAVVIDGLAMGALPDVVAQHATRLDITALLHHPLGDELGLDEADQQRFHRSELTALASVARTIVTSHFTARRLPELAAHYAIPINAGVTVVEPGVAQAPVSPEAEAGETLRLLCVATLTPRKGQDVLVQALAGVAGDQWQCDCYGGARDAAFTQRVQQLIDQNGLQSSVHLHGECDSETLEAAYQHAHALVLPSWYEGYGMVVTEALAHGLPVITTTGGALRDTLPEGAGLSVEPGDVAALQDALSRFCNDAELRQQLRHGAAQARGQLSDWQAASEAFAAALTAQNHASNDSLTLRAGSQFESDWLTLREAADFASRSQRLAQFASEWLEARSSTPMIADLGCGRGSNMGFLAPRFSAHQRWELIDHDAILLAQARQRAAGLSDSQGQPVAVETHCVSLEPLDDVPLDDAHLVTASALLDLVSQQWIEALVGRCAEQQQALLIALSVTGEWHFIDAQGEPVLDDEDHWLLAMFIAHQQRDKGLGDALGGQAQEVLVATLEKADYRIEQDDTPWQLTAGNHDQQPLMMALLEGWAEAATEQAPDAAARIASWLEQRQQAVANGELGIWVGYRDLFAIPPFAKPQEEA
;
A
#
# COMPACT_ATOMS: atom_id res chain seq x y z
N MET A 1 4.96 -26.28 12.75
CA MET A 1 4.69 -26.44 11.31
C MET A 1 5.97 -26.88 10.63
N SER A 2 5.88 -27.73 9.60
CA SER A 2 7.05 -28.15 8.83
C SER A 2 7.59 -26.95 8.05
N ARG A 3 8.87 -26.61 8.20
CA ARG A 3 9.55 -25.57 7.41
C ARG A 3 9.93 -26.14 6.03
N ARG A 4 8.94 -26.60 5.29
CA ARG A 4 9.13 -27.26 3.99
C ARG A 4 8.03 -26.88 3.01
N PHE A 5 8.42 -26.54 1.79
CA PHE A 5 7.51 -26.39 0.66
C PHE A 5 8.21 -26.74 -0.66
N THR A 6 7.41 -26.97 -1.70
CA THR A 6 7.91 -27.10 -3.08
C THR A 6 7.65 -25.80 -3.83
N LEU A 7 8.67 -25.20 -4.45
CA LEU A 7 8.51 -24.09 -5.38
C LEU A 7 8.47 -24.63 -6.81
N ILE A 8 7.42 -24.30 -7.55
CA ILE A 8 7.24 -24.69 -8.95
C ILE A 8 7.34 -23.44 -9.83
N VAL A 9 8.23 -23.46 -10.81
CA VAL A 9 8.44 -22.37 -11.77
C VAL A 9 8.31 -22.88 -13.21
N ALA A 10 7.91 -22.00 -14.13
CA ALA A 10 7.91 -22.31 -15.56
C ALA A 10 9.35 -22.51 -16.07
N GLY A 11 9.60 -23.50 -16.92
CA GLY A 11 10.92 -23.67 -17.54
C GLY A 11 12.08 -23.93 -16.56
N ASP A 12 13.27 -23.46 -16.93
CA ASP A 12 14.50 -23.65 -16.14
C ASP A 12 14.57 -22.65 -14.96
N PRO A 13 14.67 -23.12 -13.70
CA PRO A 13 14.81 -22.24 -12.53
C PRO A 13 16.10 -21.40 -12.53
N ALA A 14 17.11 -21.77 -13.32
CA ALA A 14 18.38 -21.05 -13.41
C ALA A 14 18.34 -19.83 -14.36
N GLN A 15 17.18 -19.52 -14.95
CA GLN A 15 17.03 -18.35 -15.82
C GLN A 15 17.33 -17.04 -15.09
N ARG A 16 18.02 -16.13 -15.78
CA ARG A 16 18.39 -14.81 -15.25
C ARG A 16 17.39 -13.74 -15.70
N THR A 17 16.19 -13.77 -15.14
CA THR A 17 15.20 -12.69 -15.25
C THR A 17 14.78 -12.22 -13.85
N GLY A 18 14.13 -11.06 -13.75
CA GLY A 18 13.77 -10.47 -12.45
C GLY A 18 13.01 -11.43 -11.53
N GLY A 19 11.95 -12.08 -12.02
CA GLY A 19 11.16 -13.03 -11.22
C GLY A 19 11.97 -14.23 -10.72
N TYR A 20 12.75 -14.86 -11.61
CA TYR A 20 13.56 -16.03 -11.25
C TYR A 20 14.72 -15.66 -10.31
N ILE A 21 15.25 -14.43 -10.42
CA ILE A 21 16.24 -13.91 -9.48
C ILE A 21 15.59 -13.69 -8.10
N TYR A 22 14.37 -13.14 -8.05
CA TYR A 22 13.61 -13.03 -6.80
C TYR A 22 13.41 -14.40 -6.15
N ASP A 23 12.91 -15.37 -6.92
CA ASP A 23 12.66 -16.73 -6.47
C ASP A 23 13.94 -17.36 -5.89
N ALA A 24 15.04 -17.30 -6.64
CA ALA A 24 16.33 -17.84 -6.21
C ALA A 24 16.84 -17.17 -4.93
N ARG A 25 16.63 -15.86 -4.77
CA ARG A 25 17.06 -15.11 -3.58
C ARG A 25 16.22 -15.42 -2.36
N ILE A 26 14.90 -15.49 -2.49
CA ILE A 26 13.98 -15.94 -1.42
C ILE A 26 14.33 -17.36 -1.00
N VAL A 27 14.50 -18.28 -1.95
CA VAL A 27 14.87 -19.67 -1.66
C VAL A 27 16.21 -19.75 -0.94
N SER A 28 17.21 -18.98 -1.37
CA SER A 28 18.52 -18.93 -0.71
C SER A 28 18.40 -18.45 0.73
N ALA A 29 17.73 -17.31 0.96
CA ALA A 29 17.60 -16.72 2.29
C ALA A 29 16.78 -17.61 3.25
N LEU A 30 15.71 -18.25 2.76
CA LEU A 30 14.93 -19.19 3.56
C LEU A 30 15.72 -20.47 3.89
N ARG A 31 16.54 -20.99 2.96
CA ARG A 31 17.44 -22.13 3.24
C ARG A 31 18.45 -21.79 4.32
N ASP A 32 18.99 -20.57 4.33
CA ASP A 32 19.87 -20.09 5.41
C ASP A 32 19.16 -20.03 6.77
N GLN A 33 17.83 -19.87 6.77
CA GLN A 33 16.96 -19.96 7.97
C GLN A 33 16.50 -21.39 8.31
N GLY A 34 17.00 -22.40 7.56
CA GLY A 34 16.71 -23.81 7.80
C GLY A 34 15.42 -24.33 7.17
N TRP A 35 14.90 -23.68 6.13
CA TRP A 35 13.81 -24.22 5.33
C TRP A 35 14.31 -25.29 4.35
N GLU A 36 13.56 -26.39 4.23
CA GLU A 36 13.75 -27.39 3.18
C GLU A 36 12.89 -27.00 1.97
N ILE A 37 13.52 -26.63 0.85
CA ILE A 37 12.80 -26.16 -0.34
C ILE A 37 13.25 -26.96 -1.55
N ASP A 38 12.31 -27.68 -2.17
CA ASP A 38 12.50 -28.33 -3.45
C ASP A 38 12.06 -27.36 -4.56
N VAL A 39 12.93 -27.04 -5.51
CA VAL A 39 12.62 -26.15 -6.63
C VAL A 39 12.46 -26.99 -7.89
N VAL A 40 11.30 -26.91 -8.52
CA VAL A 40 10.92 -27.72 -9.68
C VAL A 40 10.67 -26.80 -10.87
N GLY A 41 11.46 -26.97 -11.92
CA GLY A 41 11.24 -26.34 -13.22
C GLY A 41 10.35 -27.19 -14.11
N LEU A 42 9.31 -26.60 -14.69
CA LEU A 42 8.38 -27.30 -15.58
C LEU A 42 8.93 -27.35 -17.01
N ALA A 43 8.91 -28.53 -17.61
CA ALA A 43 9.12 -28.69 -19.05
C ALA A 43 7.95 -28.10 -19.85
N GLY A 44 8.13 -27.90 -21.15
CA GLY A 44 7.12 -27.33 -22.06
C GLY A 44 7.31 -25.84 -22.34
N VAL A 45 6.29 -25.23 -22.96
CA VAL A 45 6.30 -23.83 -23.40
C VAL A 45 5.46 -22.97 -22.46
N PHE A 46 5.89 -21.74 -22.18
CA PHE A 46 5.14 -20.74 -21.42
C PHE A 46 5.39 -19.35 -22.05
N PRO A 47 4.46 -18.37 -21.93
CA PRO A 47 3.18 -18.39 -21.22
C PRO A 47 2.06 -19.18 -21.91
N ASP A 48 2.18 -19.44 -23.21
CA ASP A 48 1.21 -20.26 -23.96
C ASP A 48 1.48 -21.76 -23.71
N ALA A 49 0.98 -22.26 -22.57
CA ALA A 49 1.20 -23.63 -22.13
C ALA A 49 0.78 -24.67 -23.18
N ASP A 50 1.73 -25.53 -23.55
CA ASP A 50 1.48 -26.69 -24.39
C ASP A 50 1.10 -27.93 -23.56
N ALA A 51 0.85 -29.05 -24.25
CA ALA A 51 0.47 -30.29 -23.57
C ALA A 51 1.59 -30.86 -22.69
N GLU A 52 2.86 -30.56 -23.00
CA GLU A 52 4.00 -30.95 -22.17
C GLU A 52 4.02 -30.15 -20.87
N ALA A 53 3.82 -28.83 -20.93
CA ALA A 53 3.67 -27.97 -19.75
C ALA A 53 2.52 -28.42 -18.85
N ALA A 54 1.36 -28.72 -19.42
CA ALA A 54 0.20 -29.23 -18.68
C ALA A 54 0.51 -30.55 -17.96
N ALA A 55 1.15 -31.50 -18.66
CA ALA A 55 1.52 -32.79 -18.08
C ALA A 55 2.61 -32.65 -17.01
N ALA A 56 3.59 -31.77 -17.20
CA ALA A 56 4.65 -31.51 -16.24
C ALA A 56 4.10 -30.93 -14.94
N LEU A 57 3.18 -29.94 -15.02
CA LEU A 57 2.56 -29.37 -13.83
C LEU A 57 1.68 -30.38 -13.10
N ALA A 58 0.84 -31.12 -13.83
CA ALA A 58 0.00 -32.15 -13.25
C ALA A 58 0.84 -33.22 -12.52
N GLN A 59 1.90 -33.73 -13.16
CA GLN A 59 2.79 -34.70 -12.55
C GLN A 59 3.50 -34.15 -11.30
N ALA A 60 3.98 -32.90 -11.35
CA ALA A 60 4.63 -32.26 -10.22
C ALA A 60 3.68 -32.16 -9.01
N LEU A 61 2.41 -31.81 -9.23
CA LEU A 61 1.41 -31.69 -8.17
C LEU A 61 0.89 -33.06 -7.69
N GLU A 62 0.62 -34.01 -8.59
CA GLU A 62 0.11 -35.36 -8.28
C GLU A 62 1.05 -36.16 -7.37
N THR A 63 2.36 -35.99 -7.53
CA THR A 63 3.37 -36.74 -6.77
C THR A 63 3.55 -36.23 -5.33
N LEU A 64 3.05 -35.04 -5.01
CA LEU A 64 3.12 -34.47 -3.67
C LEU A 64 2.08 -35.08 -2.74
N PRO A 65 2.38 -35.29 -1.45
CA PRO A 65 1.42 -35.79 -0.48
C PRO A 65 0.34 -34.75 -0.17
N ASP A 66 -0.82 -35.20 0.29
CA ASP A 66 -1.91 -34.33 0.71
C ASP A 66 -1.44 -33.35 1.80
N HIS A 67 -1.96 -32.13 1.73
CA HIS A 67 -1.60 -30.98 2.56
C HIS A 67 -0.14 -30.52 2.45
N ALA A 68 0.61 -30.96 1.43
CA ALA A 68 1.92 -30.38 1.14
C ALA A 68 1.78 -28.89 0.79
N ALA A 69 2.67 -28.07 1.35
CA ALA A 69 2.80 -26.66 0.99
C ALA A 69 3.49 -26.54 -0.36
N VAL A 70 2.87 -25.80 -1.28
CA VAL A 70 3.37 -25.58 -2.64
C VAL A 70 3.27 -24.11 -2.97
N VAL A 71 4.37 -23.55 -3.46
CA VAL A 71 4.38 -22.22 -4.07
C VAL A 71 4.47 -22.40 -5.57
N ILE A 72 3.57 -21.78 -6.33
CA ILE A 72 3.59 -21.84 -7.80
C ILE A 72 3.75 -20.42 -8.32
N ASP A 73 4.79 -20.22 -9.13
CA ASP A 73 5.03 -18.96 -9.84
C ASP A 73 3.87 -18.63 -10.79
N GLY A 74 3.58 -17.34 -10.92
CA GLY A 74 2.43 -16.79 -11.64
C GLY A 74 2.44 -17.13 -13.12
N LEU A 75 3.62 -17.24 -13.75
CA LEU A 75 3.72 -17.63 -15.16
C LEU A 75 3.29 -19.08 -15.37
N ALA A 76 3.69 -20.00 -14.47
CA ALA A 76 3.29 -21.41 -14.53
C ALA A 76 1.80 -21.59 -14.17
N MET A 77 1.38 -20.93 -13.09
CA MET A 77 0.04 -21.06 -12.54
C MET A 77 -1.01 -20.43 -13.46
N GLY A 78 -0.76 -19.21 -13.94
CA GLY A 78 -1.66 -18.45 -14.81
C GLY A 78 -1.88 -19.12 -16.16
N ALA A 79 -0.93 -19.91 -16.65
CA ALA A 79 -1.06 -20.63 -17.91
C ALA A 79 -1.96 -21.87 -17.81
N LEU A 80 -2.14 -22.44 -16.61
CA LEU A 80 -2.77 -23.74 -16.39
C LEU A 80 -3.75 -23.75 -15.20
N PRO A 81 -4.76 -22.85 -15.16
CA PRO A 81 -5.68 -22.71 -14.03
C PRO A 81 -6.44 -24.01 -13.69
N ASP A 82 -6.84 -24.78 -14.71
CA ASP A 82 -7.60 -26.03 -14.50
C ASP A 82 -6.77 -27.12 -13.80
N VAL A 83 -5.46 -27.18 -14.06
CA VAL A 83 -4.56 -28.14 -13.40
C VAL A 83 -4.37 -27.76 -11.93
N VAL A 84 -4.22 -26.47 -11.65
CA VAL A 84 -4.09 -25.95 -10.28
C VAL A 84 -5.37 -26.23 -9.48
N ALA A 85 -6.54 -25.94 -10.06
CA ALA A 85 -7.84 -26.14 -9.41
C ALA A 85 -8.12 -27.61 -9.05
N GLN A 86 -7.64 -28.58 -9.85
CA GLN A 86 -7.77 -30.01 -9.55
C GLN A 86 -7.04 -30.44 -8.27
N HIS A 87 -6.00 -29.71 -7.87
CA HIS A 87 -5.18 -30.03 -6.70
C HIS A 87 -5.38 -29.08 -5.53
N ALA A 88 -6.02 -27.93 -5.74
CA ALA A 88 -6.21 -26.88 -4.73
C ALA A 88 -6.94 -27.33 -3.44
N THR A 89 -7.80 -28.34 -3.52
CA THR A 89 -8.50 -28.88 -2.33
C THR A 89 -7.64 -29.85 -1.50
N ARG A 90 -6.58 -30.38 -2.12
CA ARG A 90 -5.70 -31.41 -1.55
C ARG A 90 -4.39 -30.83 -1.08
N LEU A 91 -3.85 -29.83 -1.77
CA LEU A 91 -2.57 -29.19 -1.50
C LEU A 91 -2.78 -27.80 -0.87
N ASP A 92 -1.80 -27.34 -0.09
CA ASP A 92 -1.77 -25.97 0.43
C ASP A 92 -1.02 -25.07 -0.55
N ILE A 93 -1.74 -24.62 -1.59
CA ILE A 93 -1.16 -23.86 -2.71
C ILE A 93 -1.14 -22.37 -2.41
N THR A 94 0.04 -21.77 -2.56
CA THR A 94 0.28 -20.32 -2.56
C THR A 94 0.69 -19.89 -3.97
N ALA A 95 0.00 -18.91 -4.52
CA ALA A 95 0.41 -18.23 -5.73
C ALA A 95 1.55 -17.26 -5.44
N LEU A 96 2.57 -17.22 -6.30
CA LEU A 96 3.59 -16.17 -6.30
C LEU A 96 3.49 -15.39 -7.62
N LEU A 97 2.88 -14.21 -7.58
CA LEU A 97 2.66 -13.40 -8.79
C LEU A 97 3.57 -12.17 -8.78
N HIS A 98 4.49 -12.10 -9.75
CA HIS A 98 5.35 -10.92 -9.91
C HIS A 98 4.60 -9.72 -10.49
N HIS A 99 3.76 -9.96 -11.50
CA HIS A 99 2.79 -9.03 -12.08
C HIS A 99 1.84 -9.80 -13.01
N PRO A 100 0.65 -9.25 -13.34
CA PRO A 100 -0.25 -9.85 -14.33
C PRO A 100 0.33 -9.75 -15.74
N LEU A 101 0.42 -10.86 -16.46
CA LEU A 101 0.94 -10.91 -17.83
C LEU A 101 0.13 -10.07 -18.79
N GLY A 102 -1.18 -9.95 -18.58
CA GLY A 102 -2.04 -9.12 -19.44
C GLY A 102 -1.74 -7.61 -19.37
N ASP A 103 -1.00 -7.15 -18.36
CA ASP A 103 -0.53 -5.76 -18.27
C ASP A 103 0.78 -5.52 -19.08
N GLU A 104 1.37 -6.56 -19.69
CA GLU A 104 2.57 -6.40 -20.51
C GLU A 104 2.31 -5.71 -21.87
N LEU A 105 3.30 -4.95 -22.33
CA LEU A 105 3.24 -4.30 -23.64
C LEU A 105 3.34 -5.31 -24.79
N GLY A 106 2.57 -5.08 -25.84
CA GLY A 106 2.69 -5.77 -27.12
C GLY A 106 1.67 -6.88 -27.32
N LEU A 107 0.78 -7.05 -26.34
CA LEU A 107 -0.38 -7.93 -26.43
C LEU A 107 -1.51 -7.25 -27.22
N ASP A 108 -2.21 -8.04 -28.03
CA ASP A 108 -3.51 -7.61 -28.53
C ASP A 108 -4.58 -7.72 -27.43
N GLU A 109 -5.74 -7.11 -27.68
CA GLU A 109 -6.84 -7.09 -26.69
C GLU A 109 -7.31 -8.50 -26.32
N ALA A 110 -7.26 -9.45 -27.25
CA ALA A 110 -7.71 -10.82 -27.01
C ALA A 110 -6.73 -11.59 -26.11
N ASP A 111 -5.43 -11.46 -26.35
CA ASP A 111 -4.38 -12.05 -25.54
C ASP A 111 -4.32 -11.41 -24.15
N GLN A 112 -4.45 -10.08 -24.05
CA GLN A 112 -4.56 -9.37 -22.77
C GLN A 112 -5.73 -9.91 -21.92
N GLN A 113 -6.93 -9.97 -22.50
CA GLN A 113 -8.10 -10.49 -21.79
C GLN A 113 -7.93 -11.98 -21.44
N ARG A 114 -7.32 -12.78 -22.33
CA ARG A 114 -7.03 -14.20 -22.06
C ARG A 114 -6.13 -14.35 -20.84
N PHE A 115 -5.01 -13.63 -20.78
CA PHE A 115 -4.06 -13.74 -19.67
C PHE A 115 -4.70 -13.31 -18.35
N HIS A 116 -5.32 -12.13 -18.30
CA HIS A 116 -5.99 -11.66 -17.07
C HIS A 116 -7.01 -12.66 -16.54
N ARG A 117 -7.89 -13.19 -17.43
CA ARG A 117 -8.91 -14.15 -17.00
C ARG A 117 -8.30 -15.46 -16.52
N SER A 118 -7.26 -15.95 -17.19
CA SER A 118 -6.58 -17.20 -16.84
C SER A 118 -5.86 -17.08 -15.48
N GLU A 119 -5.12 -15.98 -15.28
CA GLU A 119 -4.45 -15.67 -14.02
C GLU A 119 -5.44 -15.51 -12.86
N LEU A 120 -6.50 -14.72 -13.03
CA LEU A 120 -7.54 -14.54 -12.02
C LEU A 120 -8.25 -15.85 -11.69
N THR A 121 -8.50 -16.71 -12.69
CA THR A 121 -9.11 -18.04 -12.47
C THR A 121 -8.20 -18.92 -11.63
N ALA A 122 -6.89 -18.89 -11.89
CA ALA A 122 -5.94 -19.65 -11.09
C ALA A 122 -5.85 -19.10 -9.66
N LEU A 123 -5.78 -17.77 -9.49
CA LEU A 123 -5.77 -17.09 -8.19
C LEU A 123 -7.03 -17.36 -7.36
N ALA A 124 -8.20 -17.45 -8.00
CA ALA A 124 -9.46 -17.78 -7.34
C ALA A 124 -9.49 -19.20 -6.75
N SER A 125 -8.61 -20.09 -7.23
CA SER A 125 -8.54 -21.49 -6.79
C SER A 125 -7.56 -21.71 -5.63
N VAL A 126 -6.66 -20.77 -5.35
CA VAL A 126 -5.61 -20.96 -4.33
C VAL A 126 -6.00 -20.34 -2.98
N ALA A 127 -5.31 -20.77 -1.94
CA ALA A 127 -5.52 -20.28 -0.59
C ALA A 127 -4.95 -18.87 -0.36
N ARG A 128 -3.78 -18.61 -0.95
CA ARG A 128 -2.96 -17.42 -0.68
C ARG A 128 -2.29 -16.93 -1.94
N THR A 129 -2.07 -15.62 -1.98
CA THR A 129 -1.35 -14.96 -3.06
C THR A 129 -0.27 -14.08 -2.47
N ILE A 130 0.97 -14.33 -2.84
CA ILE A 130 2.11 -13.45 -2.60
C ILE A 130 2.34 -12.64 -3.88
N VAL A 131 2.45 -11.32 -3.75
CA VAL A 131 2.83 -10.42 -4.84
C VAL A 131 4.10 -9.66 -4.50
N THR A 132 4.85 -9.24 -5.51
CA THR A 132 6.16 -8.57 -5.29
C THR A 132 6.11 -7.05 -5.19
N SER A 133 4.94 -6.43 -5.30
CA SER A 133 4.79 -4.98 -5.18
C SER A 133 3.42 -4.57 -4.67
N HIS A 134 3.36 -3.43 -3.99
CA HIS A 134 2.11 -2.78 -3.60
C HIS A 134 1.26 -2.42 -4.82
N PHE A 135 1.89 -2.00 -5.93
CA PHE A 135 1.21 -1.79 -7.21
C PHE A 135 0.40 -3.02 -7.63
N THR A 136 1.02 -4.21 -7.65
CA THR A 136 0.32 -5.45 -8.04
C THR A 136 -0.79 -5.82 -7.05
N ALA A 137 -0.58 -5.57 -5.75
CA ALA A 137 -1.61 -5.80 -4.75
C ALA A 137 -2.86 -4.93 -4.97
N ARG A 138 -2.71 -3.67 -5.37
CA ARG A 138 -3.82 -2.77 -5.72
C ARG A 138 -4.45 -3.16 -7.05
N ARG A 139 -3.64 -3.60 -8.01
CA ARG A 139 -4.06 -3.96 -9.36
C ARG A 139 -4.96 -5.19 -9.41
N LEU A 140 -4.72 -6.19 -8.56
CA LEU A 140 -5.46 -7.45 -8.59
C LEU A 140 -6.97 -7.30 -8.29
N PRO A 141 -7.41 -6.58 -7.24
CA PRO A 141 -8.82 -6.28 -7.01
C PRO A 141 -9.50 -5.55 -8.18
N GLU A 142 -8.83 -4.59 -8.81
CA GLU A 142 -9.36 -3.87 -9.98
C GLU A 142 -9.61 -4.83 -11.15
N LEU A 143 -8.65 -5.70 -11.44
CA LEU A 143 -8.76 -6.73 -12.47
C LEU A 143 -9.88 -7.73 -12.15
N ALA A 144 -9.93 -8.20 -10.90
CA ALA A 144 -10.97 -9.11 -10.42
C ALA A 144 -12.38 -8.53 -10.61
N ALA A 145 -12.57 -7.26 -10.25
CA ALA A 145 -13.81 -6.53 -10.45
C ALA A 145 -14.15 -6.35 -11.93
N HIS A 146 -13.16 -5.93 -12.75
CA HIS A 146 -13.34 -5.72 -14.18
C HIS A 146 -13.80 -6.99 -14.92
N TYR A 147 -13.22 -8.16 -14.58
CA TYR A 147 -13.56 -9.43 -15.22
C TYR A 147 -14.65 -10.24 -14.50
N ALA A 148 -15.17 -9.75 -13.37
CA ALA A 148 -16.12 -10.42 -12.49
C ALA A 148 -15.65 -11.82 -12.04
N ILE A 149 -14.36 -11.93 -11.67
CA ILE A 149 -13.75 -13.17 -11.14
C ILE A 149 -13.27 -12.87 -9.72
N PRO A 150 -13.96 -13.36 -8.67
CA PRO A 150 -13.57 -13.07 -7.30
C PRO A 150 -12.26 -13.78 -6.95
N ILE A 151 -11.33 -13.04 -6.35
CA ILE A 151 -10.12 -13.59 -5.74
C ILE A 151 -10.40 -13.80 -4.25
N ASN A 152 -10.49 -15.06 -3.83
CA ASN A 152 -10.79 -15.42 -2.45
C ASN A 152 -9.53 -15.47 -1.56
N ALA A 153 -8.36 -15.47 -2.19
CA ALA A 153 -7.08 -15.59 -1.51
C ALA A 153 -6.66 -14.27 -0.86
N GLY A 154 -6.12 -14.35 0.35
CA GLY A 154 -5.42 -13.20 0.95
C GLY A 154 -4.22 -12.82 0.09
N VAL A 155 -4.12 -11.53 -0.29
CA VAL A 155 -2.98 -10.98 -1.02
C VAL A 155 -1.98 -10.41 -0.01
N THR A 156 -0.75 -10.91 -0.02
CA THR A 156 0.36 -10.42 0.81
C THR A 156 1.46 -9.87 -0.07
N VAL A 157 1.93 -8.66 0.24
CA VAL A 157 3.06 -8.06 -0.47
C VAL A 157 4.36 -8.55 0.18
N VAL A 158 5.26 -9.09 -0.64
CA VAL A 158 6.63 -9.41 -0.24
C VAL A 158 7.57 -8.81 -1.29
N GLU A 159 7.98 -7.58 -1.04
CA GLU A 159 8.88 -6.86 -1.94
C GLU A 159 10.27 -7.53 -2.04
N PRO A 160 10.94 -7.44 -3.20
CA PRO A 160 12.33 -7.86 -3.33
C PRO A 160 13.25 -7.14 -2.34
N GLY A 161 14.11 -7.91 -1.69
CA GLY A 161 15.22 -7.34 -0.92
C GLY A 161 16.35 -6.87 -1.83
N VAL A 162 17.29 -6.11 -1.27
CA VAL A 162 18.52 -5.71 -1.97
C VAL A 162 19.75 -5.84 -1.08
N ALA A 163 20.88 -6.23 -1.68
CA ALA A 163 22.14 -6.30 -0.95
C ALA A 163 22.73 -4.89 -0.76
N GLN A 164 23.36 -4.65 0.39
CA GLN A 164 24.17 -3.44 0.55
C GLN A 164 25.35 -3.48 -0.42
N ALA A 165 25.59 -2.39 -1.14
CA ALA A 165 26.68 -2.29 -2.11
C ALA A 165 27.58 -1.08 -1.85
N PRO A 166 28.83 -1.03 -2.33
CA PRO A 166 29.64 0.18 -2.24
C PRO A 166 28.95 1.39 -2.90
N VAL A 167 29.13 2.58 -2.34
CA VAL A 167 28.59 3.81 -2.94
C VAL A 167 29.44 4.15 -4.17
N SER A 168 28.81 4.30 -5.33
CA SER A 168 29.47 4.74 -6.56
C SER A 168 29.99 6.17 -6.41
N PRO A 169 31.12 6.56 -7.01
CA PRO A 169 31.68 7.90 -6.86
C PRO A 169 30.78 8.99 -7.47
N GLU A 170 31.01 10.23 -7.06
CA GLU A 170 30.41 11.40 -7.72
C GLU A 170 31.17 11.69 -9.01
N ALA A 171 30.47 12.14 -10.05
CA ALA A 171 31.08 12.53 -11.31
C ALA A 171 32.02 13.73 -11.11
N GLU A 172 33.26 13.62 -11.57
CA GLU A 172 34.21 14.73 -11.54
C GLU A 172 33.86 15.81 -12.59
N ALA A 173 34.33 17.03 -12.37
CA ALA A 173 34.08 18.12 -13.31
C ALA A 173 34.77 17.86 -14.66
N GLY A 174 33.97 17.72 -15.73
CA GLY A 174 34.45 17.46 -17.09
C GLY A 174 34.74 15.98 -17.39
N GLU A 175 34.41 15.07 -16.47
CA GLU A 175 34.38 13.64 -16.72
C GLU A 175 33.22 13.24 -17.66
N THR A 176 33.43 12.20 -18.46
CA THR A 176 32.37 11.55 -19.24
C THR A 176 31.37 10.87 -18.31
N LEU A 177 30.11 11.29 -18.37
CA LEU A 177 29.05 10.72 -17.54
C LEU A 177 28.66 9.31 -18.00
N ARG A 178 28.69 8.33 -17.09
CA ARG A 178 28.30 6.95 -17.37
C ARG A 178 26.85 6.69 -16.97
N LEU A 179 26.02 6.36 -17.95
CA LEU A 179 24.64 5.94 -17.80
C LEU A 179 24.59 4.41 -17.91
N LEU A 180 23.92 3.76 -16.96
CA LEU A 180 23.81 2.31 -16.92
C LEU A 180 22.38 1.86 -17.21
N CYS A 181 22.18 0.96 -18.16
CA CYS A 181 20.90 0.30 -18.38
C CYS A 181 21.04 -1.20 -18.14
N VAL A 182 20.30 -1.75 -17.18
CA VAL A 182 20.33 -3.19 -16.85
C VAL A 182 18.96 -3.80 -17.13
N ALA A 183 18.82 -4.42 -18.30
CA ALA A 183 17.57 -5.06 -18.72
C ALA A 183 17.80 -5.98 -19.92
N THR A 184 17.05 -7.08 -20.01
CA THR A 184 16.98 -7.91 -21.23
C THR A 184 16.53 -7.07 -22.43
N LEU A 185 17.07 -7.34 -23.62
CA LEU A 185 16.65 -6.64 -24.83
C LEU A 185 15.34 -7.23 -25.36
N THR A 186 14.24 -6.58 -24.96
CA THR A 186 12.86 -6.94 -25.31
C THR A 186 12.02 -5.67 -25.41
N PRO A 187 10.96 -5.61 -26.25
CA PRO A 187 10.13 -4.41 -26.42
C PRO A 187 9.62 -3.79 -25.11
N ARG A 188 9.19 -4.61 -24.15
CA ARG A 188 8.75 -4.17 -22.81
C ARG A 188 9.78 -3.31 -22.07
N LYS A 189 11.09 -3.51 -22.32
CA LYS A 189 12.18 -2.83 -21.62
C LYS A 189 12.62 -1.52 -22.29
N GLY A 190 12.09 -1.18 -23.47
CA GLY A 190 12.16 0.17 -24.04
C GLY A 190 13.54 0.68 -24.46
N GLN A 191 14.53 -0.18 -24.72
CA GLN A 191 15.86 0.29 -25.14
C GLN A 191 15.84 1.05 -26.48
N ASP A 192 14.85 0.82 -27.35
CA ASP A 192 14.68 1.61 -28.57
C ASP A 192 14.26 3.05 -28.28
N VAL A 193 13.38 3.26 -27.29
CA VAL A 193 13.00 4.58 -26.76
C VAL A 193 14.21 5.28 -26.15
N LEU A 194 15.04 4.57 -25.38
CA LEU A 194 16.28 5.13 -24.81
C LEU A 194 17.26 5.59 -25.88
N VAL A 195 17.51 4.79 -26.91
CA VAL A 195 18.41 5.17 -28.00
C VAL A 195 17.88 6.41 -28.74
N GLN A 196 16.57 6.50 -28.98
CA GLN A 196 15.95 7.66 -29.59
C GLN A 196 16.08 8.92 -28.72
N ALA A 197 15.87 8.79 -27.40
CA ALA A 197 16.02 9.90 -26.48
C ALA A 197 17.47 10.40 -26.39
N LEU A 198 18.44 9.47 -26.30
CA LEU A 198 19.87 9.78 -26.28
C LEU A 198 20.35 10.48 -27.55
N ALA A 199 19.74 10.20 -28.71
CA ALA A 199 20.08 10.88 -29.97
C ALA A 199 19.85 12.40 -29.93
N GLY A 200 18.96 12.87 -29.06
CA GLY A 200 18.66 14.30 -28.88
C GLY A 200 19.38 14.97 -27.71
N VAL A 201 20.18 14.23 -26.92
CA VAL A 201 20.94 14.80 -25.80
C VAL A 201 22.17 15.54 -26.35
N ALA A 202 22.24 16.85 -26.07
CA ALA A 202 23.36 17.68 -26.52
C ALA A 202 24.64 17.39 -25.71
N GLY A 203 25.79 17.42 -26.40
CA GLY A 203 27.11 17.14 -25.83
C GLY A 203 27.55 15.69 -26.01
N ASP A 204 28.87 15.46 -25.97
CA ASP A 204 29.53 14.16 -26.14
C ASP A 204 30.15 13.62 -24.84
N GLN A 205 29.93 14.31 -23.72
CA GLN A 205 30.46 13.93 -22.40
C GLN A 205 29.56 12.92 -21.67
N TRP A 206 29.01 11.94 -22.38
CA TRP A 206 28.29 10.83 -21.78
C TRP A 206 28.48 9.53 -22.57
N GLN A 207 28.36 8.40 -21.87
CA GLN A 207 28.33 7.03 -22.40
C GLN A 207 27.19 6.27 -21.74
N CYS A 208 26.54 5.38 -22.49
CA CYS A 208 25.46 4.52 -22.00
C CYS A 208 25.82 3.05 -22.23
N ASP A 209 26.02 2.33 -21.14
CA ASP A 209 26.33 0.91 -21.13
C ASP A 209 25.07 0.10 -20.82
N CYS A 210 24.65 -0.73 -21.77
CA CYS A 210 23.45 -1.57 -21.66
C CYS A 210 23.86 -3.03 -21.43
N TYR A 211 23.49 -3.59 -20.28
CA TYR A 211 23.69 -4.98 -19.92
C TYR A 211 22.37 -5.75 -19.89
N GLY A 212 22.36 -6.92 -20.53
CA GLY A 212 21.22 -7.83 -20.55
C GLY A 212 21.18 -8.74 -21.77
N GLY A 213 20.58 -9.92 -21.63
CA GLY A 213 20.51 -10.90 -22.71
C GLY A 213 19.63 -10.48 -23.89
N ALA A 214 20.07 -10.81 -25.11
CA ALA A 214 19.32 -10.65 -26.35
C ALA A 214 18.25 -11.76 -26.50
N ARG A 215 17.12 -11.60 -25.79
CA ARG A 215 16.02 -12.58 -25.79
C ARG A 215 15.07 -12.45 -26.97
N ASP A 216 15.04 -11.28 -27.61
CA ASP A 216 14.34 -11.03 -28.86
C ASP A 216 15.34 -10.54 -29.93
N ALA A 217 15.62 -11.40 -30.90
CA ALA A 217 16.59 -11.10 -31.96
C ALA A 217 16.14 -9.95 -32.88
N ALA A 218 14.85 -9.83 -33.16
CA ALA A 218 14.31 -8.78 -34.02
C ALA A 218 14.38 -7.42 -33.32
N PHE A 219 14.00 -7.38 -32.03
CA PHE A 219 14.13 -6.18 -31.22
C PHE A 219 15.60 -5.79 -31.00
N THR A 220 16.48 -6.75 -30.73
CA THR A 220 17.94 -6.50 -30.62
C THR A 220 18.48 -5.86 -31.89
N GLN A 221 18.10 -6.38 -33.07
CA GLN A 221 18.49 -5.80 -34.36
C GLN A 221 17.94 -4.38 -34.55
N ARG A 222 16.70 -4.12 -34.14
CA ARG A 222 16.09 -2.78 -34.18
C ARG A 222 16.85 -1.78 -33.32
N VAL A 223 17.21 -2.15 -32.09
CA VAL A 223 18.00 -1.28 -31.20
C VAL A 223 19.37 -0.97 -31.83
N GLN A 224 20.05 -1.99 -32.37
CA GLN A 224 21.33 -1.78 -33.06
C GLN A 224 21.20 -0.85 -34.28
N GLN A 225 20.14 -1.02 -35.09
CA GLN A 225 19.87 -0.15 -36.23
C GLN A 225 19.62 1.30 -35.80
N LEU A 226 18.92 1.53 -34.68
CA LEU A 226 18.71 2.87 -34.15
C LEU A 226 20.01 3.50 -33.66
N ILE A 227 20.89 2.73 -33.01
CA ILE A 227 22.23 3.21 -32.62
C ILE A 227 22.99 3.65 -33.88
N ASP A 228 22.94 2.84 -34.94
CA ASP A 228 23.65 3.13 -36.18
C ASP A 228 23.10 4.35 -36.94
N GLN A 229 21.78 4.45 -37.04
CA GLN A 229 21.09 5.54 -37.73
C GLN A 229 21.30 6.90 -37.05
N ASN A 230 21.42 6.90 -35.73
CA ASN A 230 21.65 8.12 -34.95
C ASN A 230 23.14 8.42 -34.72
N GLY A 231 24.06 7.60 -35.24
CA GLY A 231 25.50 7.85 -35.11
C GLY A 231 26.03 7.68 -33.68
N LEU A 232 25.39 6.84 -32.86
CA LEU A 232 25.67 6.69 -31.42
C LEU A 232 26.64 5.54 -31.10
N GLN A 233 27.31 4.96 -32.09
CA GLN A 233 28.16 3.76 -31.90
C GLN A 233 29.32 3.97 -30.92
N SER A 234 29.79 5.21 -30.75
CA SER A 234 30.85 5.55 -29.79
C SER A 234 30.36 5.82 -28.37
N SER A 235 29.04 5.95 -28.17
CA SER A 235 28.45 6.43 -26.92
C SER A 235 27.42 5.45 -26.33
N VAL A 236 26.83 4.55 -27.12
CA VAL A 236 25.89 3.54 -26.64
C VAL A 236 26.44 2.14 -26.93
N HIS A 237 26.58 1.33 -25.88
CA HIS A 237 27.19 0.01 -25.95
C HIS A 237 26.23 -1.08 -25.46
N LEU A 238 25.97 -2.08 -26.31
CA LEU A 238 25.20 -3.27 -25.94
C LEU A 238 26.17 -4.38 -25.54
N HIS A 239 26.34 -4.63 -24.24
CA HIS A 239 27.31 -5.59 -23.70
C HIS A 239 26.79 -7.02 -23.63
N GLY A 240 25.47 -7.21 -23.73
CA GLY A 240 24.85 -8.52 -23.55
C GLY A 240 24.74 -8.95 -22.09
N GLU A 241 24.49 -10.23 -21.85
CA GLU A 241 24.49 -10.79 -20.49
C GLU A 241 25.92 -10.89 -19.93
N CYS A 242 26.10 -10.53 -18.66
CA CYS A 242 27.40 -10.58 -17.97
C CYS A 242 27.31 -11.33 -16.64
N ASP A 243 28.48 -11.58 -16.02
CA ASP A 243 28.54 -12.14 -14.67
C ASP A 243 28.34 -11.07 -13.59
N SER A 244 28.15 -11.52 -12.35
CA SER A 244 27.88 -10.61 -11.21
C SER A 244 29.05 -9.67 -10.90
N GLU A 245 30.29 -10.07 -11.15
CA GLU A 245 31.47 -9.22 -10.92
C GLU A 245 31.51 -8.07 -11.92
N THR A 246 31.25 -8.35 -13.20
CA THR A 246 31.15 -7.33 -14.25
C THR A 246 29.98 -6.39 -14.00
N LEU A 247 28.83 -6.92 -13.61
CA LEU A 247 27.64 -6.10 -13.33
C LEU A 247 27.86 -5.19 -12.12
N GLU A 248 28.44 -5.72 -11.04
CA GLU A 248 28.81 -4.93 -9.86
C GLU A 248 29.80 -3.81 -10.23
N ALA A 249 30.82 -4.12 -11.04
CA ALA A 249 31.73 -3.11 -11.53
C ALA A 249 31.01 -2.04 -12.38
N ALA A 250 30.01 -2.42 -13.19
CA ALA A 250 29.22 -1.47 -13.96
C ALA A 250 28.43 -0.52 -13.05
N TYR A 251 27.77 -1.03 -12.00
CA TYR A 251 27.09 -0.20 -11.01
C TYR A 251 28.06 0.75 -10.28
N GLN A 252 29.22 0.25 -9.85
CA GLN A 252 30.22 1.06 -9.13
C GLN A 252 30.79 2.21 -9.95
N HIS A 253 30.80 2.11 -11.28
CA HIS A 253 31.34 3.17 -12.16
C HIS A 253 30.24 4.01 -12.82
N ALA A 254 28.97 3.67 -12.63
CA ALA A 254 27.86 4.46 -13.17
C ALA A 254 27.65 5.78 -12.40
N HIS A 255 27.06 6.77 -13.06
CA HIS A 255 26.57 8.00 -12.43
C HIS A 255 25.04 8.04 -12.32
N ALA A 256 24.33 7.28 -13.16
CA ALA A 256 22.90 7.05 -13.04
C ALA A 256 22.51 5.71 -13.66
N LEU A 257 21.45 5.11 -13.13
CA LEU A 257 20.72 4.06 -13.82
C LEU A 257 19.67 4.69 -14.74
N VAL A 258 19.50 4.14 -15.95
CA VAL A 258 18.41 4.46 -16.87
C VAL A 258 17.60 3.20 -17.14
N LEU A 259 16.32 3.22 -16.78
CA LEU A 259 15.39 2.12 -17.00
C LEU A 259 14.14 2.63 -17.75
N PRO A 260 14.13 2.59 -19.10
CA PRO A 260 13.08 3.15 -19.95
C PRO A 260 11.91 2.16 -20.16
N SER A 261 11.67 1.27 -19.18
CA SER A 261 10.70 0.18 -19.32
C SER A 261 9.29 0.71 -19.52
N TRP A 262 8.49 -0.01 -20.32
CA TRP A 262 7.08 0.28 -20.47
C TRP A 262 6.26 -0.16 -19.25
N TYR A 263 6.72 -1.23 -18.60
CA TYR A 263 6.06 -1.82 -17.46
C TYR A 263 7.05 -2.67 -16.65
N GLU A 264 7.02 -2.59 -15.32
CA GLU A 264 7.69 -3.52 -14.40
C GLU A 264 6.77 -3.96 -13.27
N GLY A 265 6.87 -5.22 -12.85
CA GLY A 265 6.19 -5.71 -11.65
C GLY A 265 6.79 -5.21 -10.33
N TYR A 266 8.07 -4.81 -10.34
CA TYR A 266 8.75 -4.13 -9.23
C TYR A 266 9.87 -3.24 -9.79
N GLY A 267 10.81 -3.85 -10.53
CA GLY A 267 11.95 -3.13 -11.08
C GLY A 267 13.16 -3.15 -10.14
N MET A 268 13.60 -4.36 -9.76
CA MET A 268 14.71 -4.58 -8.80
C MET A 268 15.98 -3.78 -9.11
N VAL A 269 16.27 -3.55 -10.39
CA VAL A 269 17.45 -2.77 -10.81
C VAL A 269 17.42 -1.32 -10.29
N VAL A 270 16.22 -0.76 -10.01
CA VAL A 270 16.04 0.54 -9.36
C VAL A 270 16.58 0.48 -7.93
N THR A 271 16.14 -0.48 -7.12
CA THR A 271 16.64 -0.60 -5.74
C THR A 271 18.10 -1.03 -5.69
N GLU A 272 18.58 -1.82 -6.66
CA GLU A 272 20.01 -2.13 -6.83
C GLU A 272 20.84 -0.85 -7.11
N ALA A 273 20.35 0.06 -7.95
CA ALA A 273 21.01 1.34 -8.21
C ALA A 273 20.99 2.26 -6.98
N LEU A 274 19.85 2.37 -6.28
CA LEU A 274 19.74 3.12 -5.03
C LEU A 274 20.65 2.53 -3.94
N ALA A 275 20.80 1.20 -3.90
CA ALA A 275 21.75 0.51 -3.03
C ALA A 275 23.22 0.79 -3.38
N HIS A 276 23.51 1.45 -4.51
CA HIS A 276 24.81 2.01 -4.87
C HIS A 276 24.87 3.55 -4.69
N GLY A 277 23.79 4.18 -4.25
CA GLY A 277 23.67 5.64 -4.17
C GLY A 277 23.57 6.31 -5.54
N LEU A 278 23.12 5.58 -6.56
CA LEU A 278 22.94 6.11 -7.90
C LEU A 278 21.55 6.72 -8.07
N PRO A 279 21.46 7.95 -8.59
CA PRO A 279 20.24 8.46 -9.18
C PRO A 279 19.65 7.53 -10.24
N VAL A 280 18.33 7.51 -10.34
CA VAL A 280 17.61 6.70 -11.33
C VAL A 280 16.81 7.60 -12.29
N ILE A 281 16.90 7.33 -13.59
CA ILE A 281 16.03 7.93 -14.61
C ILE A 281 15.17 6.81 -15.17
N THR A 282 13.88 6.84 -14.91
CA THR A 282 12.98 5.73 -15.25
C THR A 282 11.61 6.22 -15.70
N THR A 283 10.65 5.31 -15.85
CA THR A 283 9.28 5.63 -16.24
C THR A 283 8.32 5.44 -15.06
N THR A 284 7.06 5.81 -15.26
CA THR A 284 5.96 5.55 -14.31
C THR A 284 5.26 4.21 -14.58
N GLY A 285 5.80 3.37 -15.47
CA GLY A 285 5.16 2.13 -15.94
C GLY A 285 5.13 1.02 -14.91
N GLY A 286 3.93 0.55 -14.57
CA GLY A 286 3.74 -0.48 -13.54
C GLY A 286 4.18 0.00 -12.16
N ALA A 287 4.93 -0.83 -11.45
CA ALA A 287 5.38 -0.55 -10.08
C ALA A 287 6.50 0.51 -9.97
N LEU A 288 7.02 1.04 -11.08
CA LEU A 288 8.18 1.95 -11.05
C LEU A 288 7.89 3.28 -10.34
N ARG A 289 6.64 3.75 -10.36
CA ARG A 289 6.22 4.92 -9.59
C ARG A 289 6.34 4.68 -8.07
N ASP A 290 6.01 3.48 -7.62
CA ASP A 290 6.10 3.09 -6.21
C ASP A 290 7.56 2.79 -5.81
N THR A 291 8.34 2.24 -6.74
CA THR A 291 9.68 1.71 -6.46
C THR A 291 10.76 2.79 -6.43
N LEU A 292 10.58 3.91 -7.15
CA LEU A 292 11.51 5.04 -7.12
C LEU A 292 11.08 6.08 -6.07
N PRO A 293 11.81 6.24 -4.96
CA PRO A 293 11.47 7.25 -3.96
C PRO A 293 11.61 8.67 -4.52
N GLU A 294 10.78 9.58 -4.00
CA GLU A 294 10.82 10.99 -4.39
C GLU A 294 12.22 11.59 -4.17
N GLY A 295 12.68 12.38 -5.14
CA GLY A 295 13.98 13.04 -5.11
C GLY A 295 15.18 12.12 -5.37
N ALA A 296 15.02 10.80 -5.46
CA ALA A 296 16.09 9.86 -5.79
C ALA A 296 16.31 9.69 -7.31
N GLY A 297 15.50 10.35 -8.13
CA GLY A 297 15.53 10.18 -9.57
C GLY A 297 14.56 11.07 -10.32
N LEU A 298 14.43 10.80 -11.63
CA LEU A 298 13.46 11.43 -12.53
C LEU A 298 12.59 10.34 -13.16
N SER A 299 11.27 10.56 -13.17
CA SER A 299 10.30 9.66 -13.80
C SER A 299 9.58 10.36 -14.94
N VAL A 300 9.35 9.63 -16.03
CA VAL A 300 8.59 10.09 -17.21
C VAL A 300 7.50 9.08 -17.58
N GLU A 301 6.56 9.48 -18.43
CA GLU A 301 5.58 8.52 -18.93
C GLU A 301 6.23 7.48 -19.88
N PRO A 302 5.84 6.19 -19.80
CA PRO A 302 6.30 5.15 -20.70
C PRO A 302 6.20 5.52 -22.19
N GLY A 303 7.29 5.33 -22.93
CA GLY A 303 7.33 5.58 -24.37
C GLY A 303 7.44 7.05 -24.78
N ASP A 304 7.41 8.00 -23.85
CA ASP A 304 7.62 9.42 -24.15
C ASP A 304 9.11 9.70 -24.37
N VAL A 305 9.52 9.59 -25.64
CA VAL A 305 10.90 9.87 -26.08
C VAL A 305 11.33 11.30 -25.73
N ALA A 306 10.43 12.28 -25.85
CA ALA A 306 10.77 13.68 -25.65
C ALA A 306 10.97 14.00 -24.16
N ALA A 307 10.10 13.48 -23.30
CA ALA A 307 10.26 13.61 -21.85
C ALA A 307 11.51 12.87 -21.36
N LEU A 308 11.76 11.65 -21.86
CA LEU A 308 12.99 10.91 -21.51
C LEU A 308 14.24 11.66 -21.96
N GLN A 309 14.22 12.25 -23.16
CA GLN A 309 15.31 13.09 -23.66
C GLN A 309 15.54 14.31 -22.77
N ASP A 310 14.48 15.00 -22.32
CA ASP A 310 14.60 16.13 -21.40
C ASP A 310 15.23 15.71 -20.07
N ALA A 311 14.74 14.61 -19.47
CA ALA A 311 15.28 14.08 -18.22
C ALA A 311 16.77 13.71 -18.35
N LEU A 312 17.15 13.02 -19.43
CA LEU A 312 18.54 12.69 -19.73
C LEU A 312 19.39 13.94 -19.98
N SER A 313 18.86 14.93 -20.70
CA SER A 313 19.55 16.17 -21.01
C SER A 313 19.79 17.00 -19.75
N ARG A 314 18.79 17.10 -18.87
CA ARG A 314 18.92 17.77 -17.57
C ARG A 314 19.95 17.06 -16.71
N PHE A 315 19.88 15.74 -16.59
CA PHE A 315 20.88 14.98 -15.85
C PHE A 315 22.29 15.20 -16.41
N CYS A 316 22.48 15.17 -17.73
CA CYS A 316 23.80 15.32 -18.33
C CYS A 316 24.37 16.75 -18.19
N ASN A 317 23.51 17.77 -18.25
CA ASN A 317 23.95 19.17 -18.37
C ASN A 317 23.82 19.99 -17.08
N ASP A 318 23.09 19.52 -16.07
CA ASP A 318 22.85 20.21 -14.80
C ASP A 318 23.56 19.48 -13.64
N ALA A 319 24.71 20.02 -13.24
CA ALA A 319 25.50 19.46 -12.14
C ALA A 319 24.80 19.59 -10.77
N GLU A 320 24.02 20.65 -10.57
CA GLU A 320 23.30 20.88 -9.31
C GLU A 320 22.17 19.86 -9.18
N LEU A 321 21.40 19.64 -10.24
CA LEU A 321 20.37 18.59 -10.28
C LEU A 321 20.98 17.21 -10.01
N ARG A 322 22.11 16.86 -10.64
CA ARG A 322 22.77 15.57 -10.35
C ARG A 322 23.12 15.40 -8.88
N GLN A 323 23.64 16.46 -8.25
CA GLN A 323 23.98 16.43 -6.83
C GLN A 323 22.73 16.26 -5.95
N GLN A 324 21.64 16.95 -6.28
CA GLN A 324 20.35 16.82 -5.59
C GLN A 324 19.80 15.40 -5.69
N LEU A 325 19.74 14.83 -6.90
CA LEU A 325 19.24 13.47 -7.12
C LEU A 325 20.10 12.42 -6.40
N ARG A 326 21.43 12.63 -6.39
CA ARG A 326 22.36 11.75 -5.68
C ARG A 326 22.18 11.82 -4.17
N HIS A 327 21.87 12.99 -3.63
CA HIS A 327 21.49 13.13 -2.23
C HIS A 327 20.21 12.35 -1.91
N GLY A 328 19.18 12.47 -2.76
CA GLY A 328 17.95 11.69 -2.62
C GLY A 328 18.19 10.18 -2.69
N ALA A 329 19.01 9.72 -3.64
CA ALA A 329 19.40 8.31 -3.75
C ALA A 329 20.14 7.82 -2.50
N ALA A 330 21.00 8.64 -1.90
CA ALA A 330 21.70 8.31 -0.66
C ALA A 330 20.75 8.25 0.56
N GLN A 331 19.70 9.07 0.60
CA GLN A 331 18.66 8.99 1.63
C GLN A 331 17.81 7.73 1.47
N ALA A 332 17.34 7.45 0.24
CA ALA A 332 16.54 6.28 -0.11
C ALA A 332 17.28 4.98 0.24
N ARG A 333 18.59 4.93 -0.03
CA ARG A 333 19.46 3.81 0.30
C ARG A 333 19.33 3.35 1.77
N GLY A 334 19.16 4.27 2.71
CA GLY A 334 19.04 3.95 4.14
C GLY A 334 17.72 3.28 4.53
N GLN A 335 16.75 3.25 3.62
CA GLN A 335 15.39 2.73 3.84
C GLN A 335 15.15 1.40 3.10
N LEU A 336 16.13 0.92 2.32
CA LEU A 336 15.99 -0.31 1.54
C LEU A 336 15.98 -1.54 2.44
N SER A 337 15.02 -2.44 2.20
CA SER A 337 14.95 -3.74 2.87
C SER A 337 15.92 -4.73 2.25
N ASP A 338 16.50 -5.60 3.08
CA ASP A 338 17.38 -6.67 2.62
C ASP A 338 16.63 -7.99 2.32
N TRP A 339 17.34 -8.97 1.77
CA TRP A 339 16.78 -10.28 1.47
C TRP A 339 16.40 -11.09 2.71
N GLN A 340 16.97 -10.77 3.88
CA GLN A 340 16.59 -11.42 5.12
C GLN A 340 15.17 -10.99 5.51
N ALA A 341 14.90 -9.68 5.55
CA ALA A 341 13.57 -9.14 5.82
C ALA A 341 12.53 -9.65 4.81
N ALA A 342 12.86 -9.66 3.51
CA ALA A 342 11.97 -10.20 2.47
C ALA A 342 11.62 -11.69 2.71
N SER A 343 12.62 -12.50 3.07
CA SER A 343 12.39 -13.92 3.37
C SER A 343 11.59 -14.16 4.66
N GLU A 344 11.76 -13.33 5.68
CA GLU A 344 10.97 -13.39 6.92
C GLU A 344 9.49 -13.06 6.63
N ALA A 345 9.22 -12.05 5.80
CA ALA A 345 7.88 -11.73 5.32
C ALA A 345 7.29 -12.86 4.47
N PHE A 346 8.08 -13.46 3.59
CA PHE A 346 7.66 -14.62 2.78
C PHE A 346 7.28 -15.82 3.67
N ALA A 347 8.10 -16.14 4.68
CA ALA A 347 7.82 -17.20 5.65
C ALA A 347 6.55 -16.93 6.46
N ALA A 348 6.31 -15.67 6.85
CA ALA A 348 5.09 -15.26 7.52
C ALA A 348 3.85 -15.46 6.63
N ALA A 349 3.91 -15.03 5.36
CA ALA A 349 2.85 -15.27 4.38
C ALA A 349 2.57 -16.77 4.17
N LEU A 350 3.61 -17.59 4.20
CA LEU A 350 3.50 -19.05 4.13
C LEU A 350 2.92 -19.72 5.40
N THR A 351 2.78 -19.01 6.52
CA THR A 351 2.30 -19.60 7.79
C THR A 351 1.05 -18.95 8.35
N ALA A 352 0.60 -17.83 7.78
CA ALA A 352 -0.68 -17.22 8.09
C ALA A 352 -1.82 -18.23 7.86
N GLN A 353 -2.65 -18.47 8.89
CA GLN A 353 -3.76 -19.42 8.78
C GLN A 353 -4.86 -18.88 7.86
N ASN A 354 -5.26 -19.68 6.87
CA ASN A 354 -6.43 -19.42 6.03
C ASN A 354 -7.70 -19.34 6.88
N HIS A 355 -8.16 -18.12 7.18
CA HIS A 355 -9.54 -17.91 7.57
C HIS A 355 -10.38 -17.95 6.30
N ALA A 356 -10.61 -19.15 5.78
CA ALA A 356 -11.64 -19.40 4.79
C ALA A 356 -13.00 -19.40 5.49
N SER A 357 -13.48 -18.20 5.84
CA SER A 357 -14.86 -17.95 6.22
C SER A 357 -15.50 -17.11 5.13
N ASN A 358 -16.68 -17.55 4.71
CA ASN A 358 -17.48 -17.03 3.61
C ASN A 358 -18.18 -15.73 4.02
N ASP A 359 -17.42 -14.76 4.53
CA ASP A 359 -17.92 -13.48 5.05
C ASP A 359 -17.72 -12.38 4.00
N SER A 360 -18.84 -12.07 3.34
CA SER A 360 -19.28 -10.74 2.92
C SER A 360 -18.22 -9.63 2.85
N LEU A 361 -17.88 -9.22 1.62
CA LEU A 361 -17.54 -7.86 1.17
C LEU A 361 -17.38 -6.78 2.27
N THR A 362 -16.40 -6.94 3.17
CA THR A 362 -16.01 -5.94 4.18
C THR A 362 -14.64 -5.41 3.78
N LEU A 363 -14.65 -4.14 3.34
CA LEU A 363 -13.55 -3.18 3.28
C LEU A 363 -12.17 -3.74 3.69
N ARG A 364 -11.41 -4.25 2.71
CA ARG A 364 -9.96 -4.48 2.84
C ARG A 364 -9.24 -3.50 1.92
N ALA A 365 -9.25 -2.23 2.29
CA ALA A 365 -8.54 -1.17 1.55
C ALA A 365 -7.24 -0.79 2.28
N GLY A 366 -6.13 -1.45 1.93
CA GLY A 366 -4.79 -0.82 1.94
C GLY A 366 -4.21 -0.32 3.27
N SER A 367 -3.65 -1.21 4.09
CA SER A 367 -2.90 -0.87 5.32
C SER A 367 -1.82 0.24 5.19
N GLN A 368 -1.21 0.41 4.01
CA GLN A 368 -0.26 1.52 3.77
C GLN A 368 -0.94 2.82 3.34
N PHE A 369 -2.00 2.76 2.52
CA PHE A 369 -2.83 3.93 2.21
C PHE A 369 -3.57 4.42 3.46
N GLU A 370 -4.09 3.50 4.27
CA GLU A 370 -4.62 3.77 5.61
C GLU A 370 -3.54 4.32 6.53
N SER A 371 -2.31 3.77 6.54
CA SER A 371 -1.21 4.33 7.34
C SER A 371 -0.81 5.74 6.89
N ASP A 372 -0.73 6.01 5.59
CA ASP A 372 -0.37 7.32 5.04
C ASP A 372 -1.50 8.33 5.25
N TRP A 373 -2.74 7.94 5.02
CA TRP A 373 -3.94 8.71 5.37
C TRP A 373 -3.99 9.03 6.86
N LEU A 374 -3.82 8.02 7.73
CA LEU A 374 -3.75 8.18 9.19
C LEU A 374 -2.58 9.08 9.61
N THR A 375 -1.46 9.07 8.88
CA THR A 375 -0.33 10.01 9.10
C THR A 375 -0.75 11.44 8.75
N LEU A 376 -1.35 11.63 7.57
CA LEU A 376 -1.73 12.95 7.05
C LEU A 376 -2.76 13.66 7.95
N ARG A 377 -3.73 12.92 8.49
CA ARG A 377 -4.81 13.49 9.33
C ARG A 377 -4.46 13.68 10.80
N GLU A 378 -3.39 13.07 11.31
CA GLU A 378 -3.13 12.98 12.75
C GLU A 378 -3.04 14.35 13.44
N ALA A 379 -2.37 15.32 12.81
CA ALA A 379 -2.26 16.67 13.38
C ALA A 379 -3.62 17.38 13.47
N ALA A 380 -4.49 17.20 12.46
CA ALA A 380 -5.84 17.75 12.44
C ALA A 380 -6.73 17.08 13.51
N ASP A 381 -6.64 15.75 13.63
CA ASP A 381 -7.33 14.98 14.68
C ASP A 381 -6.97 15.51 16.08
N PHE A 382 -5.67 15.64 16.37
CA PHE A 382 -5.18 16.12 17.66
C PHE A 382 -5.64 17.54 18.00
N ALA A 383 -5.67 18.43 17.01
CA ALA A 383 -6.10 19.82 17.19
C ALA A 383 -7.61 19.93 17.46
N SER A 384 -8.37 18.97 16.95
CA SER A 384 -9.82 19.02 16.91
C SER A 384 -10.50 18.33 18.10
N ARG A 385 -9.94 17.21 18.60
CA ARG A 385 -10.49 16.43 19.72
C ARG A 385 -10.77 17.25 20.98
N SER A 386 -11.89 16.98 21.65
CA SER A 386 -12.31 17.70 22.85
C SER A 386 -11.43 17.40 24.07
N GLN A 387 -10.73 18.43 24.53
CA GLN A 387 -10.00 18.37 25.80
C GLN A 387 -10.95 18.30 27.01
N ARG A 388 -12.15 18.89 26.90
CA ARG A 388 -13.17 18.89 27.97
C ARG A 388 -13.70 17.49 28.22
N LEU A 389 -14.04 16.76 27.16
CA LEU A 389 -14.55 15.39 27.27
C LEU A 389 -13.46 14.41 27.71
N ALA A 390 -12.21 14.61 27.25
CA ALA A 390 -11.06 13.85 27.76
C ALA A 390 -10.85 14.07 29.28
N GLN A 391 -11.02 15.31 29.76
CA GLN A 391 -10.95 15.63 31.19
C GLN A 391 -12.07 14.92 31.98
N PHE A 392 -13.31 14.93 31.46
CA PHE A 392 -14.44 14.22 32.08
C PHE A 392 -14.21 12.71 32.14
N ALA A 393 -13.61 12.13 31.10
CA ALA A 393 -13.23 10.72 31.09
C ALA A 393 -12.15 10.42 32.15
N SER A 394 -11.12 11.28 32.29
CA SER A 394 -10.10 11.12 33.35
C SER A 394 -10.73 11.11 34.74
N GLU A 395 -11.56 12.12 35.05
CA GLU A 395 -12.22 12.24 36.37
C GLU A 395 -13.12 11.03 36.66
N TRP A 396 -13.80 10.51 35.65
CA TRP A 396 -14.65 9.34 35.77
C TRP A 396 -13.86 8.05 36.05
N LEU A 397 -12.70 7.89 35.40
CA LEU A 397 -11.81 6.74 35.59
C LEU A 397 -11.14 6.76 36.96
N GLU A 398 -10.63 7.91 37.39
CA GLU A 398 -10.00 8.12 38.69
C GLU A 398 -10.93 7.78 39.86
N ALA A 399 -12.22 8.09 39.71
CA ALA A 399 -13.22 7.79 40.72
C ALA A 399 -13.53 6.28 40.87
N ARG A 400 -13.09 5.42 39.93
CA ARG A 400 -13.46 3.99 39.87
C ARG A 400 -12.32 3.04 40.06
N SER A 401 -11.15 3.35 39.51
CA SER A 401 -10.01 2.45 39.54
C SER A 401 -8.71 3.22 39.64
N SER A 402 -7.80 2.73 40.47
CA SER A 402 -6.41 3.21 40.49
C SER A 402 -5.62 2.72 39.28
N THR A 403 -6.11 1.68 38.59
CA THR A 403 -5.53 1.16 37.35
C THR A 403 -6.64 0.88 36.31
N PRO A 404 -7.23 1.92 35.69
CA PRO A 404 -8.31 1.74 34.74
C PRO A 404 -7.85 0.96 33.50
N MET A 405 -8.79 0.16 32.96
CA MET A 405 -8.64 -0.50 31.67
C MET A 405 -9.42 0.27 30.60
N ILE A 406 -8.78 0.57 29.47
CA ILE A 406 -9.37 1.28 28.35
C ILE A 406 -9.30 0.39 27.11
N ALA A 407 -10.42 0.13 26.46
CA ALA A 407 -10.48 -0.56 25.18
C ALA A 407 -10.62 0.46 24.05
N ASP A 408 -9.69 0.49 23.10
CA ASP A 408 -9.68 1.40 21.95
C ASP A 408 -10.03 0.60 20.68
N LEU A 409 -11.25 0.79 20.18
CA LEU A 409 -11.81 0.08 19.03
C LEU A 409 -11.39 0.75 17.72
N GLY A 410 -10.85 -0.03 16.78
CA GLY A 410 -10.34 0.49 15.51
C GLY A 410 -9.18 1.44 15.75
N CYS A 411 -8.25 1.04 16.62
CA CYS A 411 -7.24 1.95 17.17
C CYS A 411 -6.26 2.47 16.10
N GLY A 412 -6.19 1.83 14.93
CA GLY A 412 -5.23 2.11 13.87
C GLY A 412 -3.81 2.16 14.44
N ARG A 413 -3.13 3.29 14.22
CA ARG A 413 -1.74 3.53 14.68
C ARG A 413 -1.65 3.99 16.15
N GLY A 414 -2.74 3.89 16.93
CA GLY A 414 -2.79 4.33 18.33
C GLY A 414 -2.79 5.85 18.50
N SER A 415 -3.31 6.61 17.53
CA SER A 415 -3.40 8.08 17.60
C SER A 415 -4.33 8.54 18.74
N ASN A 416 -5.47 7.86 18.90
CA ASN A 416 -6.45 8.16 19.95
C ASN A 416 -5.85 7.95 21.35
N MET A 417 -5.19 6.80 21.59
CA MET A 417 -4.37 6.59 22.79
C MET A 417 -3.29 7.68 22.96
N GLY A 418 -2.57 8.04 21.89
CA GLY A 418 -1.55 9.10 21.94
C GLY A 418 -2.10 10.46 22.40
N PHE A 419 -3.36 10.75 22.10
CA PHE A 419 -4.06 11.93 22.59
C PHE A 419 -4.54 11.77 24.03
N LEU A 420 -5.16 10.65 24.37
CA LEU A 420 -5.82 10.47 25.67
C LEU A 420 -4.86 10.13 26.81
N ALA A 421 -3.89 9.24 26.58
CA ALA A 421 -3.04 8.70 27.64
C ALA A 421 -2.30 9.77 28.47
N PRO A 422 -1.69 10.81 27.86
CA PRO A 422 -1.02 11.87 28.60
C PRO A 422 -1.97 12.78 29.42
N ARG A 423 -3.28 12.69 29.18
CA ARG A 423 -4.32 13.51 29.85
C ARG A 423 -4.99 12.78 31.01
N PHE A 424 -4.86 11.46 31.06
CA PHE A 424 -5.39 10.64 32.14
C PHE A 424 -4.39 10.58 33.31
N SER A 425 -4.88 10.69 34.54
CA SER A 425 -4.02 10.76 35.74
C SER A 425 -3.86 9.47 36.53
N ALA A 426 -4.69 8.46 36.24
CA ALA A 426 -4.54 7.11 36.77
C ALA A 426 -3.56 6.28 35.93
N HIS A 427 -3.00 5.23 36.52
CA HIS A 427 -2.07 4.32 35.84
C HIS A 427 -2.83 3.39 34.89
N GLN A 428 -2.79 3.67 33.60
CA GLN A 428 -3.68 3.04 32.63
C GLN A 428 -3.18 1.70 32.09
N ARG A 429 -4.15 0.84 31.74
CA ARG A 429 -3.97 -0.30 30.85
C ARG A 429 -4.84 -0.10 29.61
N TRP A 430 -4.27 -0.39 28.45
CA TRP A 430 -4.92 -0.21 27.15
C TRP A 430 -5.02 -1.54 26.41
N GLU A 431 -6.23 -1.87 25.97
CA GLU A 431 -6.53 -2.89 24.98
C GLU A 431 -6.68 -2.20 23.63
N LEU A 432 -5.66 -2.29 22.78
CA LEU A 432 -5.70 -1.72 21.44
C LEU A 432 -6.22 -2.77 20.46
N ILE A 433 -7.37 -2.49 19.86
CA ILE A 433 -8.12 -3.47 19.08
C ILE A 433 -8.23 -2.98 17.63
N ASP A 434 -7.71 -3.78 16.71
CA ASP A 434 -7.83 -3.53 15.28
C ASP A 434 -7.77 -4.87 14.52
N HIS A 435 -8.28 -4.90 13.30
CA HIS A 435 -8.18 -6.06 12.43
C HIS A 435 -6.82 -6.12 11.71
N ASP A 436 -6.07 -5.01 11.67
CA ASP A 436 -4.78 -4.91 10.99
C ASP A 436 -3.59 -5.06 11.96
N ALA A 437 -2.85 -6.16 11.82
CA ALA A 437 -1.66 -6.46 12.59
C ALA A 437 -0.49 -5.46 12.38
N ILE A 438 -0.40 -4.82 11.22
CA ILE A 438 0.64 -3.82 10.91
C ILE A 438 0.35 -2.53 11.68
N LEU A 439 -0.90 -2.05 11.65
CA LEU A 439 -1.32 -0.87 12.41
C LEU A 439 -1.15 -1.11 13.92
N LEU A 440 -1.49 -2.30 14.41
CA LEU A 440 -1.26 -2.70 15.81
C LEU A 440 0.22 -2.72 16.20
N ALA A 441 1.10 -3.18 15.32
CA ALA A 441 2.55 -3.15 15.58
C ALA A 441 3.05 -1.70 15.71
N GLN A 442 2.56 -0.79 14.87
CA GLN A 442 2.88 0.64 14.94
C GLN A 442 2.31 1.29 16.22
N ALA A 443 1.06 0.95 16.59
CA ALA A 443 0.43 1.44 17.81
C ALA A 443 1.18 1.00 19.06
N ARG A 444 1.66 -0.26 19.09
CA ARG A 444 2.51 -0.79 20.16
C ARG A 444 3.87 -0.09 20.23
N GLN A 445 4.49 0.21 19.09
CA GLN A 445 5.73 0.96 19.06
C GLN A 445 5.55 2.38 19.61
N ARG A 446 4.44 3.04 19.25
CA ARG A 446 4.07 4.36 19.78
C ARG A 446 3.86 4.32 21.30
N ALA A 447 3.16 3.30 21.80
CA ALA A 447 2.92 3.11 23.23
C ALA A 447 4.20 3.12 24.06
N ALA A 448 5.30 2.57 23.54
CA ALA A 448 6.59 2.50 24.24
C ALA A 448 7.17 3.89 24.58
N GLY A 449 6.76 4.94 23.87
CA GLY A 449 7.15 6.34 24.13
C GLY A 449 6.11 7.15 24.91
N LEU A 450 4.96 6.56 25.28
CA LEU A 450 3.88 7.26 25.97
C LEU A 450 3.98 7.09 27.49
N SER A 451 3.50 8.10 28.19
CA SER A 451 3.35 8.07 29.64
C SER A 451 2.05 8.77 30.02
N ASP A 452 1.50 8.40 31.16
CA ASP A 452 0.36 9.10 31.77
C ASP A 452 0.75 10.52 32.22
N SER A 453 -0.22 11.30 32.69
CA SER A 453 0.04 12.67 33.16
C SER A 453 1.00 12.76 34.38
N GLN A 454 1.30 11.64 35.05
CA GLN A 454 2.28 11.55 36.13
C GLN A 454 3.66 11.05 35.66
N GLY A 455 3.82 10.79 34.36
CA GLY A 455 5.06 10.30 33.77
C GLY A 455 5.30 8.80 33.97
N GLN A 456 4.28 8.01 34.32
CA GLN A 456 4.40 6.55 34.34
C GLN A 456 4.13 5.97 32.95
N PRO A 457 4.88 4.94 32.51
CA PRO A 457 4.62 4.28 31.23
C PRO A 457 3.22 3.68 31.19
N VAL A 458 2.57 3.78 30.03
CA VAL A 458 1.29 3.10 29.79
C VAL A 458 1.51 1.61 29.55
N ALA A 459 0.64 0.76 30.10
CA ALA A 459 0.62 -0.66 29.78
C ALA A 459 -0.32 -0.91 28.60
N VAL A 460 0.15 -1.66 27.60
CA VAL A 460 -0.58 -1.90 26.36
C VAL A 460 -0.56 -3.37 25.99
N GLU A 461 -1.73 -3.89 25.65
CA GLU A 461 -1.96 -5.16 24.98
C GLU A 461 -2.70 -4.89 23.66
N THR A 462 -2.43 -5.72 22.66
CA THR A 462 -2.92 -5.53 21.29
C THR A 462 -3.70 -6.76 20.85
N HIS A 463 -4.89 -6.55 20.29
CA HIS A 463 -5.78 -7.62 19.83
C HIS A 463 -6.05 -7.45 18.34
N CYS A 464 -5.52 -8.39 17.55
CA CYS A 464 -5.77 -8.47 16.11
C CYS A 464 -7.07 -9.21 15.85
N VAL A 465 -8.21 -8.52 15.90
CA VAL A 465 -9.55 -9.11 15.75
C VAL A 465 -10.45 -8.21 14.91
N SER A 466 -11.38 -8.81 14.18
CA SER A 466 -12.46 -8.07 13.52
C SER A 466 -13.37 -7.45 14.58
N LEU A 467 -13.88 -6.24 14.31
CA LEU A 467 -14.90 -5.62 15.15
C LEU A 467 -16.31 -6.20 14.91
N GLU A 468 -16.45 -7.04 13.89
CA GLU A 468 -17.68 -7.78 13.56
C GLU A 468 -17.39 -9.29 13.44
N PRO A 469 -18.06 -10.16 14.22
CA PRO A 469 -19.05 -9.84 15.25
C PRO A 469 -18.43 -9.24 16.51
N LEU A 470 -19.18 -8.40 17.24
CA LEU A 470 -18.70 -7.77 18.46
C LEU A 470 -18.35 -8.78 19.56
N ASP A 471 -18.95 -9.97 19.58
CA ASP A 471 -18.74 -10.96 20.64
C ASP A 471 -17.27 -11.39 20.81
N ASP A 472 -16.48 -11.35 19.74
CA ASP A 472 -15.06 -11.70 19.76
C ASP A 472 -14.14 -10.55 20.22
N VAL A 473 -14.71 -9.35 20.42
CA VAL A 473 -13.98 -8.15 20.85
C VAL A 473 -13.80 -8.15 22.38
N PRO A 474 -12.55 -8.04 22.88
CA PRO A 474 -12.26 -8.13 24.31
C PRO A 474 -12.63 -6.83 25.03
N LEU A 475 -13.90 -6.70 25.41
CA LEU A 475 -14.41 -5.55 26.15
C LEU A 475 -14.63 -5.83 27.63
N ASP A 476 -14.71 -7.09 28.07
CA ASP A 476 -15.36 -7.46 29.34
C ASP A 476 -14.73 -6.79 30.58
N ASP A 477 -13.42 -6.53 30.59
CA ASP A 477 -12.70 -5.92 31.71
C ASP A 477 -12.50 -4.38 31.55
N ALA A 478 -12.94 -3.80 30.44
CA ALA A 478 -12.77 -2.38 30.18
C ALA A 478 -13.62 -1.53 31.14
N HIS A 479 -13.07 -0.40 31.57
CA HIS A 479 -13.82 0.63 32.30
C HIS A 479 -14.34 1.69 31.31
N LEU A 480 -13.51 2.04 30.32
CA LEU A 480 -13.83 2.96 29.24
C LEU A 480 -13.65 2.25 27.90
N VAL A 481 -14.68 2.29 27.06
CA VAL A 481 -14.57 1.95 25.65
C VAL A 481 -14.43 3.24 24.85
N THR A 482 -13.42 3.33 24.01
CA THR A 482 -13.15 4.48 23.16
C THR A 482 -12.97 4.07 21.71
N ALA A 483 -13.28 4.98 20.80
CA ALA A 483 -13.03 4.84 19.37
C ALA A 483 -12.87 6.24 18.78
N SER A 484 -12.15 6.35 17.65
CA SER A 484 -12.00 7.62 16.94
C SER A 484 -12.23 7.43 15.45
N ALA A 485 -13.14 8.21 14.86
CA ALA A 485 -13.48 8.14 13.43
C ALA A 485 -13.79 6.71 12.93
N LEU A 486 -14.57 5.97 13.74
CA LEU A 486 -15.00 4.60 13.47
C LEU A 486 -16.48 4.52 13.07
N LEU A 487 -17.32 5.39 13.63
CA LEU A 487 -18.77 5.17 13.64
C LEU A 487 -19.44 5.30 12.27
N ASP A 488 -18.84 6.04 11.35
CA ASP A 488 -19.31 6.14 9.97
C ASP A 488 -19.19 4.84 9.19
N LEU A 489 -18.36 3.90 9.67
CA LEU A 489 -18.11 2.61 9.04
C LEU A 489 -19.01 1.49 9.57
N VAL A 490 -19.75 1.71 10.65
CA VAL A 490 -20.52 0.65 11.34
C VAL A 490 -22.03 0.80 11.14
N SER A 491 -22.74 -0.32 11.26
CA SER A 491 -24.20 -0.36 11.12
C SER A 491 -24.92 0.07 12.40
N GLN A 492 -26.21 0.40 12.29
CA GLN A 492 -27.07 0.62 13.47
C GLN A 492 -27.08 -0.58 14.40
N GLN A 493 -27.16 -1.81 13.86
CA GLN A 493 -27.18 -3.03 14.66
C GLN A 493 -25.89 -3.18 15.47
N TRP A 494 -24.75 -2.79 14.88
CA TRP A 494 -23.47 -2.79 15.57
C TRP A 494 -23.45 -1.78 16.72
N ILE A 495 -23.95 -0.56 16.53
CA ILE A 495 -24.08 0.44 17.60
C ILE A 495 -24.97 -0.06 18.73
N GLU A 496 -26.12 -0.65 18.40
CA GLU A 496 -27.05 -1.22 19.38
C GLU A 496 -26.39 -2.35 20.20
N ALA A 497 -25.62 -3.23 19.55
CA ALA A 497 -24.88 -4.30 20.20
C ALA A 497 -23.75 -3.76 21.09
N LEU A 498 -23.00 -2.76 20.64
CA LEU A 498 -21.94 -2.12 21.45
C LEU A 498 -22.53 -1.49 22.71
N VAL A 499 -23.56 -0.64 22.55
CA VAL A 499 -24.21 0.03 23.69
C VAL A 499 -24.83 -1.01 24.63
N GLY A 500 -25.41 -2.09 24.10
CA GLY A 500 -25.91 -3.22 24.89
C GLY A 500 -24.82 -3.83 25.79
N ARG A 501 -23.69 -4.23 25.21
CA ARG A 501 -22.55 -4.79 25.96
C ARG A 501 -21.99 -3.80 26.99
N CYS A 502 -21.77 -2.54 26.60
CA CYS A 502 -21.28 -1.52 27.51
C CYS A 502 -22.24 -1.28 28.68
N ALA A 503 -23.56 -1.30 28.43
CA ALA A 503 -24.57 -1.12 29.47
C ALA A 503 -24.59 -2.30 30.45
N GLU A 504 -24.50 -3.54 29.95
CA GLU A 504 -24.42 -4.75 30.76
C GLU A 504 -23.20 -4.74 31.69
N GLN A 505 -22.05 -4.27 31.18
CA GLN A 505 -20.79 -4.20 31.92
C GLN A 505 -20.57 -2.87 32.67
N GLN A 506 -21.53 -1.94 32.62
CA GLN A 506 -21.46 -0.62 33.27
C GLN A 506 -20.21 0.19 32.86
N GLN A 507 -19.92 0.20 31.56
CA GLN A 507 -18.76 0.86 30.95
C GLN A 507 -19.11 2.26 30.46
N ALA A 508 -18.18 3.20 30.58
CA ALA A 508 -18.30 4.50 29.91
C ALA A 508 -17.87 4.39 28.44
N LEU A 509 -18.37 5.31 27.61
CA LEU A 509 -17.95 5.45 26.22
C LEU A 509 -17.34 6.84 25.98
N LEU A 510 -16.20 6.91 25.30
CA LEU A 510 -15.64 8.14 24.75
C LEU A 510 -15.41 7.97 23.26
N ILE A 511 -16.30 8.51 22.44
CA ILE A 511 -16.19 8.44 20.99
C ILE A 511 -15.75 9.80 20.46
N ALA A 512 -14.64 9.81 19.73
CA ALA A 512 -14.07 11.03 19.15
C ALA A 512 -14.23 11.04 17.63
N LEU A 513 -14.34 12.24 17.06
CA LEU A 513 -14.31 12.47 15.62
C LEU A 513 -15.39 11.68 14.86
N SER A 514 -16.62 11.65 15.36
CA SER A 514 -17.77 11.16 14.61
C SER A 514 -18.12 12.19 13.53
N VAL A 515 -17.98 11.83 12.26
CA VAL A 515 -18.26 12.74 11.13
C VAL A 515 -19.75 13.11 11.10
N THR A 516 -20.06 14.38 10.81
CA THR A 516 -21.45 14.85 10.69
C THR A 516 -21.98 14.78 9.26
N GLY A 517 -21.10 14.58 8.29
CA GLY A 517 -21.41 14.60 6.85
C GLY A 517 -21.38 16.00 6.23
N GLU A 518 -21.06 17.03 7.00
CA GLU A 518 -20.94 18.42 6.52
C GLU A 518 -19.48 18.79 6.27
N TRP A 519 -19.22 19.46 5.15
CA TRP A 519 -17.95 20.12 4.88
C TRP A 519 -18.19 21.38 4.04
N HIS A 520 -17.31 22.37 4.16
CA HIS A 520 -17.32 23.57 3.32
C HIS A 520 -15.92 24.19 3.27
N PHE A 521 -15.67 25.05 2.28
CA PHE A 521 -14.44 25.83 2.24
C PHE A 521 -14.52 27.03 3.19
N ILE A 522 -13.38 27.42 3.72
CA ILE A 522 -13.21 28.61 4.55
C ILE A 522 -12.16 29.53 3.93
N ASP A 523 -12.31 30.83 4.10
CA ASP A 523 -11.32 31.80 3.65
C ASP A 523 -10.12 31.88 4.63
N ALA A 524 -9.16 32.76 4.35
CA ALA A 524 -8.00 32.98 5.20
C ALA A 524 -8.33 33.60 6.59
N GLN A 525 -9.57 34.00 6.83
CA GLN A 525 -10.07 34.45 8.14
C GLN A 525 -10.84 33.33 8.87
N GLY A 526 -11.03 32.18 8.22
CA GLY A 526 -11.82 31.07 8.74
C GLY A 526 -13.32 31.22 8.52
N GLU A 527 -13.76 32.17 7.69
CA GLU A 527 -15.17 32.40 7.40
C GLU A 527 -15.64 31.49 6.25
N PRO A 528 -16.87 30.93 6.30
CA PRO A 528 -17.38 30.06 5.25
C PRO A 528 -17.44 30.72 3.87
N VAL A 529 -16.93 30.02 2.87
CA VAL A 529 -17.04 30.39 1.45
C VAL A 529 -18.20 29.61 0.84
N LEU A 530 -19.23 30.32 0.40
CA LEU A 530 -20.43 29.74 -0.19
C LEU A 530 -20.34 29.79 -1.72
N ASP A 531 -20.35 28.62 -2.35
CA ASP A 531 -20.35 28.46 -3.80
C ASP A 531 -21.33 27.35 -4.20
N ASP A 532 -22.15 27.59 -5.23
CA ASP A 532 -23.20 26.66 -5.66
C ASP A 532 -22.64 25.34 -6.19
N GLU A 533 -21.43 25.34 -6.76
CA GLU A 533 -20.75 24.12 -7.22
C GLU A 533 -20.30 23.26 -6.03
N ASP A 534 -19.80 23.88 -4.96
CA ASP A 534 -19.39 23.18 -3.75
C ASP A 534 -20.60 22.51 -3.07
N HIS A 535 -21.73 23.22 -3.00
CA HIS A 535 -22.99 22.66 -2.48
C HIS A 535 -23.51 21.49 -3.33
N TRP A 536 -23.40 21.61 -4.67
CA TRP A 536 -23.80 20.54 -5.56
C TRP A 536 -22.92 19.30 -5.37
N LEU A 537 -21.60 19.47 -5.21
CA LEU A 537 -20.69 18.36 -5.01
C LEU A 537 -20.86 17.69 -3.64
N LEU A 538 -21.08 18.48 -2.58
CA LEU A 538 -21.46 17.97 -1.26
C LEU A 538 -22.72 17.09 -1.33
N ALA A 539 -23.73 17.50 -2.10
CA ALA A 539 -24.94 16.70 -2.28
C ALA A 539 -24.67 15.36 -2.98
N MET A 540 -23.74 15.32 -3.96
CA MET A 540 -23.32 14.06 -4.61
C MET A 540 -22.53 13.17 -3.65
N PHE A 541 -21.64 13.76 -2.86
CA PHE A 541 -20.86 13.03 -1.85
C PHE A 541 -21.76 12.42 -0.76
N ILE A 542 -22.74 13.17 -0.25
CA ILE A 542 -23.72 12.65 0.72
C ILE A 542 -24.55 11.52 0.12
N ALA A 543 -24.98 11.66 -1.14
CA ALA A 543 -25.72 10.61 -1.83
C ALA A 543 -24.89 9.33 -2.03
N HIS A 544 -23.58 9.46 -2.27
CA HIS A 544 -22.65 8.33 -2.35
C HIS A 544 -22.51 7.58 -1.02
N GLN A 545 -22.42 8.31 0.10
CA GLN A 545 -22.30 7.71 1.44
C GLN A 545 -23.55 6.90 1.86
N GLN A 546 -24.73 7.22 1.32
CA GLN A 546 -25.99 6.57 1.66
C GLN A 546 -26.33 5.36 0.77
N ARG A 547 -25.40 4.89 -0.06
CA ARG A 547 -25.60 3.70 -0.90
C ARG A 547 -25.34 2.41 -0.12
N ASP A 548 -26.16 1.39 -0.33
CA ASP A 548 -25.90 0.03 0.17
C ASP A 548 -24.65 -0.54 -0.52
N LYS A 549 -23.57 -0.69 0.25
CA LYS A 549 -22.27 -1.21 -0.17
C LYS A 549 -22.12 -2.72 0.14
N GLY A 550 -23.22 -3.43 0.40
CA GLY A 550 -23.25 -4.89 0.50
C GLY A 550 -23.17 -5.48 1.91
N LEU A 551 -23.34 -4.66 2.95
CA LEU A 551 -23.31 -5.08 4.37
C LEU A 551 -24.44 -4.48 5.22
N GLY A 552 -25.43 -3.87 4.57
CA GLY A 552 -26.41 -3.00 5.22
C GLY A 552 -25.99 -1.53 5.13
N ASP A 553 -26.93 -0.64 5.43
CA ASP A 553 -26.74 0.81 5.28
C ASP A 553 -25.76 1.34 6.34
N ALA A 554 -24.51 1.62 5.94
CA ALA A 554 -23.56 2.35 6.78
C ALA A 554 -24.17 3.71 7.15
N LEU A 555 -24.14 4.07 8.42
CA LEU A 555 -24.85 5.25 8.91
C LEU A 555 -24.21 6.56 8.45
N GLY A 556 -22.91 6.54 8.09
CA GLY A 556 -22.17 7.73 7.69
C GLY A 556 -22.36 8.86 8.71
N GLY A 557 -22.71 10.06 8.24
CA GLY A 557 -22.99 11.21 9.11
C GLY A 557 -24.13 11.05 10.13
N GLN A 558 -25.00 10.03 9.98
CA GLN A 558 -26.12 9.77 10.89
C GLN A 558 -25.71 8.94 12.13
N ALA A 559 -24.49 8.39 12.13
CA ALA A 559 -24.05 7.45 13.17
C ALA A 559 -24.08 8.06 14.57
N GLN A 560 -23.70 9.33 14.69
CA GLN A 560 -23.72 10.08 15.96
C GLN A 560 -25.14 10.16 16.54
N GLU A 561 -26.16 10.46 15.72
CA GLU A 561 -27.54 10.59 16.17
C GLU A 561 -28.11 9.24 16.63
N VAL A 562 -27.78 8.17 15.92
CA VAL A 562 -28.14 6.80 16.29
C VAL A 562 -27.48 6.40 17.61
N LEU A 563 -26.19 6.69 17.79
CA LEU A 563 -25.48 6.42 19.05
C LEU A 563 -26.14 7.15 20.22
N VAL A 564 -26.40 8.46 20.08
CA VAL A 564 -27.06 9.27 21.12
C VAL A 564 -28.41 8.68 21.49
N ALA A 565 -29.27 8.40 20.49
CA ALA A 565 -30.59 7.83 20.74
C ALA A 565 -30.53 6.44 21.40
N THR A 566 -29.50 5.65 21.11
CA THR A 566 -29.30 4.32 21.70
C THR A 566 -28.81 4.41 23.14
N LEU A 567 -27.86 5.31 23.41
CA LEU A 567 -27.36 5.60 24.75
C LEU A 567 -28.44 6.18 25.67
N GLU A 568 -29.27 7.10 25.17
CA GLU A 568 -30.41 7.66 25.92
C GLU A 568 -31.43 6.57 26.30
N LYS A 569 -31.71 5.63 25.38
CA LYS A 569 -32.57 4.46 25.68
C LYS A 569 -31.97 3.53 26.74
N ALA A 570 -30.64 3.51 26.86
CA ALA A 570 -29.90 2.76 27.86
C ALA A 570 -29.65 3.57 29.16
N ASP A 571 -30.32 4.71 29.33
CA ASP A 571 -30.22 5.61 30.50
C ASP A 571 -28.81 6.18 30.76
N TYR A 572 -27.97 6.28 29.72
CA TYR A 572 -26.67 6.93 29.83
C TYR A 572 -26.81 8.45 29.96
N ARG A 573 -25.91 9.08 30.73
CA ARG A 573 -25.73 10.53 30.73
C ARG A 573 -24.67 10.91 29.70
N ILE A 574 -25.03 11.78 28.77
CA ILE A 574 -24.24 12.10 27.58
C ILE A 574 -23.77 13.56 27.62
N GLU A 575 -22.50 13.78 27.30
CA GLU A 575 -21.86 15.08 27.07
C GLU A 575 -21.29 15.09 25.65
N GLN A 576 -21.47 16.19 24.91
CA GLN A 576 -21.02 16.33 23.52
C GLN A 576 -20.30 17.65 23.30
N ASP A 577 -19.34 17.68 22.38
CA ASP A 577 -18.71 18.89 21.86
C ASP A 577 -18.67 18.84 20.32
N ASP A 578 -18.90 19.99 19.68
CA ASP A 578 -18.61 20.17 18.27
C ASP A 578 -17.09 20.34 18.11
N THR A 579 -16.48 19.43 17.36
CA THR A 579 -15.03 19.28 17.19
C THR A 579 -14.69 19.24 15.71
N PRO A 580 -14.97 20.28 14.91
CA PRO A 580 -14.67 20.22 13.49
C PRO A 580 -13.15 20.25 13.23
N TRP A 581 -12.74 19.70 12.10
CA TRP A 581 -11.45 20.06 11.53
C TRP A 581 -11.56 21.46 10.93
N GLN A 582 -10.57 22.31 11.21
CA GLN A 582 -10.40 23.62 10.59
C GLN A 582 -9.02 23.69 9.94
N LEU A 583 -8.93 23.27 8.68
CA LEU A 583 -7.71 23.31 7.89
C LEU A 583 -7.55 24.71 7.31
N THR A 584 -6.55 25.44 7.78
CA THR A 584 -6.43 26.89 7.56
C THR A 584 -5.87 27.20 6.18
N ALA A 585 -6.48 28.16 5.47
CA ALA A 585 -5.99 28.61 4.17
C ALA A 585 -4.53 29.12 4.27
N GLY A 586 -3.68 28.70 3.34
CA GLY A 586 -2.25 29.07 3.32
C GLY A 586 -1.38 28.34 4.35
N ASN A 587 -1.93 27.39 5.12
CA ASN A 587 -1.12 26.51 5.96
C ASN A 587 -0.55 25.35 5.13
N HIS A 588 0.73 25.47 4.76
CA HIS A 588 1.44 24.48 3.94
C HIS A 588 1.52 23.09 4.59
N ASP A 589 1.56 22.98 5.92
CA ASP A 589 1.63 21.68 6.61
C ASP A 589 0.31 20.90 6.50
N GLN A 590 -0.82 21.62 6.34
CA GLN A 590 -2.16 21.04 6.21
C GLN A 590 -2.57 20.83 4.75
N GLN A 591 -1.83 21.41 3.81
CA GLN A 591 -2.13 21.36 2.38
C GLN A 591 -2.21 19.92 1.82
N PRO A 592 -1.31 18.99 2.17
CA PRO A 592 -1.42 17.60 1.70
C PRO A 592 -2.74 16.92 2.10
N LEU A 593 -3.18 17.12 3.35
CA LEU A 593 -4.47 16.60 3.84
C LEU A 593 -5.65 17.24 3.09
N MET A 594 -5.58 18.55 2.82
CA MET A 594 -6.61 19.24 2.03
C MET A 594 -6.70 18.68 0.60
N MET A 595 -5.57 18.42 -0.05
CA MET A 595 -5.55 17.83 -1.41
C MET A 595 -6.16 16.43 -1.42
N ALA A 596 -5.79 15.58 -0.46
CA ALA A 596 -6.31 14.23 -0.34
C ALA A 596 -7.85 14.22 -0.10
N LEU A 597 -8.36 15.16 0.70
CA LEU A 597 -9.81 15.34 0.89
C LEU A 597 -10.51 15.72 -0.42
N LEU A 598 -9.96 16.68 -1.17
CA LEU A 598 -10.54 17.13 -2.44
C LEU A 598 -10.60 16.00 -3.47
N GLU A 599 -9.53 15.22 -3.58
CA GLU A 599 -9.45 14.07 -4.48
C GLU A 599 -10.50 13.01 -4.10
N GLY A 600 -10.59 12.65 -2.81
CA GLY A 600 -11.57 11.69 -2.33
C GLY A 600 -13.03 12.14 -2.54
N TRP A 601 -13.32 13.43 -2.36
CA TRP A 601 -14.66 13.97 -2.64
C TRP A 601 -14.99 13.96 -4.12
N ALA A 602 -14.03 14.32 -4.99
CA ALA A 602 -14.21 14.29 -6.43
C ALA A 602 -14.42 12.87 -6.96
N GLU A 603 -13.68 11.89 -6.43
CA GLU A 603 -13.83 10.48 -6.77
C GLU A 603 -15.23 9.97 -6.40
N ALA A 604 -15.64 10.14 -5.14
CA ALA A 604 -16.96 9.74 -4.66
C ALA A 604 -18.10 10.43 -5.44
N ALA A 605 -17.96 11.72 -5.76
CA ALA A 605 -18.92 12.44 -6.57
C ALA A 605 -18.97 11.92 -8.02
N THR A 606 -17.83 11.51 -8.58
CA THR A 606 -17.74 10.97 -9.95
C THR A 606 -18.39 9.60 -10.05
N GLU A 607 -18.23 8.75 -9.03
CA GLU A 607 -18.93 7.47 -8.95
C GLU A 607 -20.45 7.66 -8.84
N GLN A 608 -20.88 8.68 -8.09
CA GLN A 608 -22.30 9.00 -7.91
C GLN A 608 -22.94 9.62 -9.16
N ALA A 609 -22.19 10.47 -9.89
CA ALA A 609 -22.65 11.15 -11.09
C ALA A 609 -21.63 11.02 -12.24
N PRO A 610 -21.50 9.82 -12.86
CA PRO A 610 -20.50 9.59 -13.91
C PRO A 610 -20.67 10.52 -15.13
N ASP A 611 -21.92 10.86 -15.47
CA ASP A 611 -22.24 11.79 -16.56
C ASP A 611 -21.73 13.23 -16.30
N ALA A 612 -21.40 13.56 -15.06
CA ALA A 612 -20.85 14.85 -14.65
C ALA A 612 -19.32 14.81 -14.42
N ALA A 613 -18.62 13.72 -14.77
CA ALA A 613 -17.18 13.56 -14.52
C ALA A 613 -16.34 14.75 -15.01
N ALA A 614 -16.62 15.29 -16.19
CA ALA A 614 -15.91 16.46 -16.72
C ALA A 614 -16.15 17.75 -15.89
N ARG A 615 -17.34 17.92 -15.33
CA ARG A 615 -17.68 19.03 -14.42
C ARG A 615 -16.92 18.89 -13.10
N ILE A 616 -16.90 17.67 -12.55
CA ILE A 616 -16.22 17.36 -11.29
C ILE A 616 -14.70 17.52 -11.43
N ALA A 617 -14.11 17.09 -12.54
CA ALA A 617 -12.69 17.31 -12.83
C ALA A 617 -12.34 18.80 -12.90
N SER A 618 -13.18 19.63 -13.53
CA SER A 618 -12.96 21.08 -13.58
C SER A 618 -13.12 21.74 -12.20
N TRP A 619 -14.08 21.28 -11.40
CA TRP A 619 -14.22 21.71 -10.00
C TRP A 619 -12.97 21.36 -9.18
N LEU A 620 -12.48 20.13 -9.30
CA LEU A 620 -11.31 19.64 -8.57
C LEU A 620 -10.08 20.49 -8.89
N GLU A 621 -9.79 20.70 -10.17
CA GLU A 621 -8.66 21.53 -10.63
C GLU A 621 -8.73 22.96 -10.05
N GLN A 622 -9.92 23.58 -10.08
CA GLN A 622 -10.11 24.93 -9.55
C GLN A 622 -9.89 24.99 -8.04
N ARG A 623 -10.41 24.03 -7.28
CA ARG A 623 -10.27 24.01 -5.81
C ARG A 623 -8.88 23.63 -5.37
N GLN A 624 -8.21 22.69 -6.05
CA GLN A 624 -6.80 22.39 -5.83
C GLN A 624 -5.93 23.63 -6.05
N GLN A 625 -6.17 24.39 -7.14
CA GLN A 625 -5.43 25.62 -7.38
C GLN A 625 -5.68 26.68 -6.29
N ALA A 626 -6.92 26.85 -5.84
CA ALA A 626 -7.26 27.81 -4.79
C ALA A 626 -6.63 27.43 -3.43
N VAL A 627 -6.63 26.15 -3.06
CA VAL A 627 -5.91 25.65 -1.87
C VAL A 627 -4.40 25.85 -2.03
N ALA A 628 -3.84 25.55 -3.21
CA ALA A 628 -2.41 25.73 -3.48
C ALA A 628 -1.95 27.18 -3.43
N ASN A 629 -2.82 28.12 -3.82
CA ASN A 629 -2.57 29.55 -3.71
C ASN A 629 -2.77 30.09 -2.28
N GLY A 630 -3.26 29.26 -1.35
CA GLY A 630 -3.60 29.67 0.01
C GLY A 630 -4.85 30.55 0.10
N GLU A 631 -5.73 30.49 -0.91
CA GLU A 631 -6.97 31.25 -0.98
C GLU A 631 -8.10 30.58 -0.17
N LEU A 632 -8.10 29.25 -0.15
CA LEU A 632 -9.09 28.43 0.55
C LEU A 632 -8.45 27.49 1.57
N GLY A 633 -9.14 27.32 2.68
CA GLY A 633 -8.99 26.24 3.65
C GLY A 633 -10.24 25.36 3.65
N ILE A 634 -10.26 24.33 4.48
CA ILE A 634 -11.35 23.34 4.54
C ILE A 634 -11.86 23.20 5.97
N TRP A 635 -13.18 23.24 6.12
CA TRP A 635 -13.88 22.87 7.35
C TRP A 635 -14.58 21.53 7.16
N VAL A 636 -14.41 20.61 8.10
CA VAL A 636 -15.12 19.31 8.13
C VAL A 636 -15.77 19.12 9.50
N GLY A 637 -17.06 18.82 9.50
CA GLY A 637 -17.84 18.66 10.71
C GLY A 637 -17.57 17.32 11.39
N TYR A 638 -17.15 17.38 12.65
CA TYR A 638 -17.10 16.24 13.54
C TYR A 638 -17.68 16.59 14.92
N ARG A 639 -18.08 15.56 15.65
CA ARG A 639 -18.49 15.64 17.06
C ARG A 639 -17.80 14.59 17.90
N ASP A 640 -17.49 14.98 19.12
CA ASP A 640 -17.03 14.08 20.17
C ASP A 640 -18.15 13.86 21.20
N LEU A 641 -18.18 12.69 21.81
CA LEU A 641 -19.17 12.29 22.79
C LEU A 641 -18.54 11.51 23.93
N PHE A 642 -18.87 11.90 25.16
CA PHE A 642 -18.60 11.12 26.35
C PHE A 642 -19.92 10.71 27.01
N ALA A 643 -20.09 9.41 27.26
CA ALA A 643 -21.29 8.88 27.87
C ALA A 643 -20.96 8.00 29.06
N ILE A 644 -21.70 8.19 30.15
CA ILE A 644 -21.53 7.41 31.38
C ILE A 644 -22.80 6.62 31.69
N PRO A 645 -22.67 5.36 32.14
CA PRO A 645 -23.81 4.51 32.44
C PRO A 645 -24.57 5.02 33.68
N PRO A 646 -25.85 4.63 33.82
CA PRO A 646 -26.61 4.91 35.03
C PRO A 646 -25.94 4.23 36.23
N PHE A 647 -25.74 4.96 37.34
CA PHE A 647 -25.10 4.41 38.55
C PHE A 647 -25.79 3.12 39.04
N ALA A 648 -25.10 1.98 38.99
CA ALA A 648 -25.32 0.94 40.00
C ALA A 648 -24.74 1.47 41.32
N LYS A 649 -25.55 1.50 42.40
CA LYS A 649 -25.02 1.76 43.75
C LYS A 649 -23.80 0.87 44.00
N PRO A 650 -22.73 1.36 44.64
CA PRO A 650 -21.65 0.49 45.06
C PRO A 650 -22.25 -0.67 45.86
N GLN A 651 -21.94 -1.91 45.47
CA GLN A 651 -22.19 -3.06 46.34
C GLN A 651 -21.44 -2.78 47.65
N GLU A 652 -22.20 -2.55 48.72
CA GLU A 652 -21.65 -2.58 50.07
C GLU A 652 -20.90 -3.91 50.24
N GLU A 653 -19.62 -3.81 50.61
CA GLU A 653 -18.73 -4.93 50.92
C GLU A 653 -19.46 -5.96 51.81
N ALA A 654 -19.46 -7.23 51.38
CA ALA A 654 -19.94 -8.36 52.17
C ALA A 654 -18.89 -8.85 53.17
#